data_AF-A0A4Q2S8N8-F1
#
_entry.id   AF-A0A4Q2S8N8-F1
#
_cell.length_a   1.000
_cell.length_b   1.000
_cell.length_c   1.000
_cell.angle_alpha   90.00
_cell.angle_beta   90.00
_cell.angle_gamma   90.00
#
_symmetry.space_group_name_H-M   'P 1'
#
loop_
_entity.id
_entity.type
_entity.pdbx_description
1 polymer ?
#
loop_
_entity_poly.entity_id
_entity_poly.type
_entity_poly.pdbx_seq_one_letter_code
_entity_poly.pdbx_strand_id
1 'polypeptide(L)'
;MGDDVPVTGRATPSSPPLIGTRPARFSPQGTMQAGFSTPSLRRLCNVRAIAYLRPMSSPQASVEVSCVADVRSFELLLSDLTGIDGAVSRDVARSIERVIAELGPVNVDMGPIAAGFYGRLNQKMFANKEFIASLYAECAAAGVTFNYPTKRRLEWAINALNINDLELLLDERGVQRELLERVRARIEPVSHEQTRRLLSAETTNPTKLRKQPDRDVANDVYNAAAGPLAWSIWSPREMANVLSEDPMPFSDDYMSDLRAHKPELFERRRSLVVRQVRPEPQSSYETQRASLTQWIAEEFDAIDNYGFLAILVNVEDGLEAEAWQLASELPLFAERFSEVPLKQLFFRVKQIRQETLDHVTQIDEEKARFELLNEGFTYRDTFVLHDESDRVRRLLLVLQKNRRDETKIPCPGCRSDNVGGNSYPSFGVKSWECGNPLCTDRSIYNRGKRYDFRSLLKQEAIETDGNQISKESVRRWQRDVLPFLSDEEILDTLVAHYSMRGDVVVLLDVKEPPTDPIGRDLRAGEEPVVVEGSPSFWDSAFFHRYLPSRPSSSRDRTPVRGGESGWDVIEGDAVDVLASLPDETFDRAVTSPPYYNAREYAQWPNLYSYMHDMYRIADEVFRTLKPGGLYAYNIFDYFDNERVVTFSDMGKKRILLSALMVDAFRRIGFRYLGSAVWDKGEIQGKRGFNAGNFSPFYQSPFNCWEHVIVVQKPEQSPEDAKLRGALACINRALRIHPVVKMVRGKNTLGHTAPYPHELVIALLDGLEPGSLVLDPFGGSGTTARAALSAGHKAVLIERDPTYAELSRRLISEHTSAMAFESTILTLL
;
A
#
# COMPACT_ATOMS: atom_id res chain seq x y z
N MET A 1 -62.19 -15.54 -1.15
CA MET A 1 -61.87 -16.85 -1.73
C MET A 1 -60.35 -16.95 -1.73
N GLY A 2 -59.67 -17.32 -0.64
CA GLY A 2 -60.16 -18.11 0.50
C GLY A 2 -60.03 -19.61 0.20
N ASP A 3 -59.49 -20.47 1.08
CA ASP A 3 -59.14 -20.30 2.50
C ASP A 3 -57.96 -21.20 2.96
N ASP A 4 -57.25 -20.75 4.01
CA ASP A 4 -56.62 -21.44 5.18
C ASP A 4 -56.25 -22.97 5.15
N VAL A 5 -55.05 -23.46 5.58
CA VAL A 5 -54.41 -23.47 6.95
C VAL A 5 -55.25 -24.31 7.97
N PRO A 6 -54.76 -25.16 8.94
CA PRO A 6 -53.50 -25.10 9.74
C PRO A 6 -52.74 -26.41 10.24
N VAL A 7 -51.48 -26.19 10.68
CA VAL A 7 -50.77 -26.59 11.95
C VAL A 7 -50.57 -28.06 12.43
N THR A 8 -49.28 -28.41 12.63
CA THR A 8 -48.61 -28.89 13.88
C THR A 8 -47.07 -28.95 13.64
N GLY A 9 -46.12 -29.04 14.60
CA GLY A 9 -46.11 -29.14 16.08
C GLY A 9 -44.77 -28.60 16.68
N ARG A 10 -44.20 -29.17 17.76
CA ARG A 10 -42.89 -28.75 18.36
C ARG A 10 -42.09 -29.87 19.09
N ALA A 11 -40.79 -29.60 19.27
CA ALA A 11 -39.93 -29.82 20.47
C ALA A 11 -38.91 -31.00 20.56
N THR A 12 -37.75 -30.65 21.14
CA THR A 12 -36.56 -31.44 21.57
C THR A 12 -36.73 -31.90 23.05
N PRO A 13 -35.74 -32.40 23.84
CA PRO A 13 -34.31 -32.76 23.60
C PRO A 13 -33.82 -34.10 24.24
N SER A 14 -32.53 -34.46 24.12
CA SER A 14 -31.69 -35.05 25.22
C SER A 14 -30.23 -35.36 24.82
N SER A 15 -29.35 -35.43 25.83
CA SER A 15 -27.88 -35.51 25.75
C SER A 15 -27.32 -36.94 25.97
N PRO A 16 -26.01 -37.22 25.80
CA PRO A 16 -25.46 -38.59 25.70
C PRO A 16 -24.91 -39.18 27.02
N PRO A 17 -24.59 -40.49 27.06
CA PRO A 17 -23.87 -41.12 28.17
C PRO A 17 -22.35 -41.27 27.96
N LEU A 18 -21.63 -41.38 29.08
CA LEU A 18 -20.18 -41.63 29.22
C LEU A 18 -19.89 -43.07 29.68
N ILE A 19 -18.59 -43.38 29.82
CA ILE A 19 -17.97 -44.44 30.67
C ILE A 19 -17.75 -45.83 30.04
N GLY A 20 -16.50 -46.32 30.11
CA GLY A 20 -16.12 -47.72 29.87
C GLY A 20 -14.59 -47.95 29.96
N THR A 21 -14.09 -48.73 30.93
CA THR A 21 -12.66 -48.85 31.29
C THR A 21 -12.00 -50.19 30.94
N ARG A 22 -10.67 -50.15 30.68
CA ARG A 22 -9.52 -51.11 30.90
C ARG A 22 -9.78 -52.47 31.64
N PRO A 23 -8.88 -53.52 31.63
CA PRO A 23 -7.40 -53.53 31.36
C PRO A 23 -6.78 -54.82 30.67
N ALA A 24 -5.42 -54.85 30.57
CA ALA A 24 -4.51 -56.04 30.74
C ALA A 24 -4.42 -57.13 29.61
N ARG A 25 -3.32 -57.91 29.39
CA ARG A 25 -2.03 -58.14 30.12
C ARG A 25 -0.95 -58.88 29.26
N PHE A 26 0.33 -58.72 29.66
CA PHE A 26 1.53 -59.60 29.54
C PHE A 26 2.28 -59.94 28.22
N SER A 27 3.62 -59.85 28.35
CA SER A 27 4.75 -60.35 27.54
C SER A 27 5.22 -61.75 28.02
N PRO A 28 6.32 -62.39 27.53
CA PRO A 28 7.70 -62.03 27.96
C PRO A 28 8.93 -62.50 27.09
N GLN A 29 10.15 -62.19 27.59
CA GLN A 29 11.50 -62.78 27.30
C GLN A 29 12.21 -62.46 25.96
N GLY A 30 13.52 -62.16 25.92
CA GLY A 30 14.46 -61.90 27.04
C GLY A 30 15.91 -61.52 26.66
N THR A 31 16.65 -61.00 27.66
CA THR A 31 18.09 -61.22 28.01
C THR A 31 19.23 -60.76 27.07
N MET A 32 20.38 -60.25 27.54
CA MET A 32 20.99 -60.19 28.90
C MET A 32 22.05 -59.06 29.07
N GLN A 33 22.20 -58.54 30.32
CA GLN A 33 23.42 -58.04 31.03
C GLN A 33 24.35 -56.94 30.42
N ALA A 34 25.13 -56.14 31.18
CA ALA A 34 25.17 -55.65 32.59
C ALA A 34 26.32 -54.60 32.69
N GLY A 35 26.46 -53.71 33.68
CA GLY A 35 25.70 -53.36 34.89
C GLY A 35 25.86 -51.85 35.23
N PHE A 36 25.00 -51.21 36.04
CA PHE A 36 25.00 -51.15 37.53
C PHE A 36 26.25 -50.47 38.15
N SER A 37 26.15 -49.54 39.12
CA SER A 37 25.15 -49.46 40.21
C SER A 37 24.66 -48.05 40.65
N THR A 38 23.45 -48.07 41.22
CA THR A 38 22.54 -47.03 41.77
C THR A 38 22.69 -46.85 43.31
N PRO A 39 21.73 -46.27 44.11
CA PRO A 39 20.70 -45.20 43.96
C PRO A 39 20.65 -44.19 45.17
N SER A 40 19.72 -43.21 45.16
CA SER A 40 18.63 -43.15 46.18
C SER A 40 17.60 -42.02 45.95
N LEU A 41 16.34 -42.30 46.35
CA LEU A 41 15.21 -41.38 46.36
C LEU A 41 15.08 -40.67 47.71
N ARG A 42 14.88 -39.35 47.73
CA ARG A 42 14.06 -38.68 48.75
C ARG A 42 13.23 -37.53 48.17
N ARG A 43 11.99 -37.44 48.62
CA ARG A 43 11.09 -36.28 48.45
C ARG A 43 11.67 -35.08 49.20
N LEU A 44 11.46 -33.87 48.68
CA LEU A 44 10.82 -32.75 49.42
C LEU A 44 10.72 -31.50 48.52
N CYS A 45 9.74 -30.66 48.82
CA CYS A 45 9.51 -29.38 48.16
C CYS A 45 10.72 -28.45 48.35
N ASN A 46 11.07 -27.66 47.33
CA ASN A 46 12.00 -26.53 47.47
C ASN A 46 11.39 -25.26 46.88
N VAL A 47 10.47 -24.67 47.67
CA VAL A 47 10.29 -23.22 47.67
C VAL A 47 11.62 -22.63 48.16
N ARG A 48 12.43 -22.05 47.27
CA ARG A 48 13.60 -21.29 47.70
C ARG A 48 13.14 -19.89 48.11
N ALA A 49 13.32 -19.60 49.39
CA ALA A 49 12.90 -18.37 50.01
C ALA A 49 13.52 -17.14 49.31
N ILE A 50 12.68 -16.14 49.08
CA ILE A 50 13.11 -14.78 48.76
C ILE A 50 13.95 -14.28 49.95
N ALA A 51 15.24 -14.00 49.71
CA ALA A 51 16.07 -13.37 50.71
C ALA A 51 15.58 -11.95 50.92
N TYR A 52 15.17 -11.63 52.15
CA TYR A 52 14.80 -10.28 52.56
C TYR A 52 16.00 -9.33 52.38
N LEU A 53 15.99 -8.55 51.28
CA LEU A 53 16.71 -7.29 51.26
C LEU A 53 15.96 -6.32 52.17
N ARG A 54 16.65 -5.86 53.23
CA ARG A 54 16.10 -4.87 54.17
C ARG A 54 15.71 -3.60 53.40
N PRO A 55 14.60 -2.92 53.76
CA PRO A 55 14.38 -1.58 53.28
C PRO A 55 15.52 -0.69 53.77
N MET A 56 16.25 -0.04 52.85
CA MET A 56 17.09 1.09 53.21
C MET A 56 16.19 2.28 53.50
N SER A 57 15.78 2.38 54.76
CA SER A 57 15.10 3.54 55.31
C SER A 57 16.06 4.73 55.36
N SER A 58 16.09 5.53 54.29
CA SER A 58 16.53 6.92 54.38
C SER A 58 15.31 7.75 54.80
N PRO A 59 15.35 8.48 55.94
CA PRO A 59 14.24 9.33 56.34
C PRO A 59 14.32 10.67 55.60
N GLN A 60 14.04 10.66 54.30
CA GLN A 60 13.47 11.85 53.69
C GLN A 60 11.99 11.87 54.09
N ALA A 61 11.60 12.89 54.86
CA ALA A 61 10.20 13.16 55.08
C ALA A 61 9.55 13.38 53.71
N SER A 62 8.50 12.61 53.40
CA SER A 62 7.68 12.85 52.22
C SER A 62 7.10 14.25 52.34
N VAL A 63 7.67 15.19 51.57
CA VAL A 63 7.18 16.56 51.51
C VAL A 63 5.84 16.50 50.79
N GLU A 64 4.76 16.47 51.58
CA GLU A 64 3.40 16.44 51.07
C GLU A 64 3.14 17.74 50.32
N VAL A 65 3.17 17.66 48.98
CA VAL A 65 3.02 18.83 48.10
C VAL A 65 1.56 19.26 48.12
N SER A 66 1.23 20.21 49.00
CA SER A 66 -0.12 20.77 49.12
C SER A 66 -0.46 21.80 48.03
N CYS A 67 0.54 22.35 47.35
CA CYS A 67 0.40 23.34 46.29
C CYS A 67 1.54 23.22 45.28
N VAL A 68 1.21 23.31 43.98
CA VAL A 68 2.17 23.48 42.89
C VAL A 68 2.25 24.97 42.57
N ALA A 69 3.36 25.60 42.96
CA ALA A 69 3.58 27.05 42.87
C ALA A 69 4.88 27.43 42.12
N ASP A 70 5.72 26.46 41.81
CA ASP A 70 6.95 26.61 41.03
C ASP A 70 7.34 25.27 40.39
N VAL A 71 8.43 25.26 39.60
CA VAL A 71 8.96 24.02 39.01
C VAL A 71 9.35 23.00 40.08
N ARG A 72 9.80 23.44 41.26
CA ARG A 72 10.33 22.55 42.29
C ARG A 72 9.23 21.74 42.98
N SER A 73 8.12 22.39 43.30
CA SER A 73 6.90 21.74 43.81
C SER A 73 6.27 20.81 42.77
N PHE A 74 6.32 21.17 41.48
CA PHE A 74 5.94 20.26 40.40
C PHE A 74 6.84 19.02 40.32
N GLU A 75 8.18 19.17 40.37
CA GLU A 75 9.13 18.06 40.37
C GLU A 75 8.92 17.12 41.56
N LEU A 76 8.69 17.65 42.76
CA LEU A 76 8.42 16.84 43.95
C LEU A 76 7.17 15.98 43.77
N LEU A 77 6.07 16.57 43.27
CA LEU A 77 4.83 15.84 42.98
C LEU A 77 5.01 14.80 41.85
N LEU A 78 5.77 15.13 40.80
CA LEU A 78 6.09 14.20 39.72
C LEU A 78 6.92 13.02 40.22
N SER A 79 7.93 13.25 41.05
CA SER A 79 8.76 12.20 41.64
C SER A 79 7.97 11.30 42.58
N ASP A 80 7.08 11.86 43.39
CA ASP A 80 6.19 11.08 44.27
C ASP A 80 5.26 10.15 43.47
N LEU A 81 4.58 10.69 42.44
CA LEU A 81 3.65 9.92 41.59
C LEU A 81 4.37 8.89 40.70
N THR A 82 5.53 9.23 40.12
CA THR A 82 6.29 8.31 39.25
C THR A 82 7.12 7.28 40.01
N GLY A 83 7.57 7.61 41.22
CA GLY A 83 8.62 6.87 41.92
C GLY A 83 9.99 6.93 41.24
N ILE A 84 10.24 7.95 40.42
CA ILE A 84 11.50 8.18 39.72
C ILE A 84 12.06 9.50 40.23
N ASP A 85 13.22 9.46 40.88
CA ASP A 85 13.95 10.67 41.25
C ASP A 85 14.58 11.31 40.01
N GLY A 86 14.32 12.60 39.79
CA GLY A 86 14.84 13.32 38.64
C GLY A 86 14.68 14.84 38.78
N ALA A 87 15.22 15.54 37.79
CA ALA A 87 14.90 16.94 37.51
C ALA A 87 14.33 17.01 36.09
N VAL A 88 13.35 17.86 35.86
CA VAL A 88 12.79 18.01 34.51
C VAL A 88 13.79 18.71 33.59
N SER A 89 13.73 18.39 32.30
CA SER A 89 14.56 19.06 31.29
C SER A 89 14.26 20.55 31.22
N ARG A 90 15.23 21.36 30.78
CA ARG A 90 15.09 22.83 30.70
C ARG A 90 13.86 23.29 29.90
N ASP A 91 13.47 22.55 28.87
CA ASP A 91 12.30 22.90 28.06
C ASP A 91 10.99 22.53 28.76
N VAL A 92 10.92 21.41 29.48
CA VAL A 92 9.79 21.07 30.36
C VAL A 92 9.67 22.10 31.49
N ALA A 93 10.78 22.44 32.17
CA ALA A 93 10.82 23.46 33.22
C ALA A 93 10.26 24.81 32.72
N ARG A 94 10.76 25.32 31.59
CA ARG A 94 10.29 26.59 30.99
C ARG A 94 8.81 26.56 30.64
N SER A 95 8.29 25.42 30.16
CA SER A 95 6.84 25.28 29.91
C SER A 95 6.02 25.27 31.20
N ILE A 96 6.52 24.68 32.29
CA ILE A 96 5.86 24.72 33.61
C ILE A 96 5.89 26.14 34.19
N GLU A 97 7.04 26.84 34.12
CA GLU A 97 7.18 28.25 34.51
C GLU A 97 6.15 29.14 33.81
N ARG A 98 5.99 28.96 32.49
CA ARG A 98 4.98 29.68 31.69
C ARG A 98 3.55 29.39 32.16
N VAL A 99 3.21 28.11 32.37
CA VAL A 99 1.87 27.69 32.84
C VAL A 99 1.56 28.27 34.23
N ILE A 100 2.50 28.22 35.16
CA ILE A 100 2.33 28.80 36.52
C ILE A 100 2.26 30.33 36.46
N ALA A 101 3.02 30.98 35.59
CA ALA A 101 2.98 32.44 35.43
C ALA A 101 1.67 32.94 34.82
N GLU A 102 1.06 32.20 33.89
CA GLU A 102 -0.19 32.58 33.22
C GLU A 102 -1.45 32.15 33.99
N LEU A 103 -1.46 30.97 34.64
CA LEU A 103 -2.64 30.41 35.34
C LEU A 103 -2.57 30.52 36.87
N GLY A 104 -1.40 30.80 37.43
CA GLY A 104 -1.17 30.85 38.87
C GLY A 104 -0.91 29.50 39.53
N PRO A 105 -0.60 29.51 40.85
CA PRO A 105 -0.37 28.31 41.65
C PRO A 105 -1.68 27.55 41.92
N VAL A 106 -1.60 26.22 42.01
CA VAL A 106 -2.76 25.33 42.18
C VAL A 106 -2.60 24.44 43.42
N ASN A 107 -3.62 24.40 44.27
CA ASN A 107 -3.67 23.48 45.41
C ASN A 107 -3.88 22.04 44.93
N VAL A 108 -3.16 21.09 45.54
CA VAL A 108 -3.14 19.70 45.13
C VAL A 108 -4.27 18.92 45.79
N ASP A 109 -5.25 18.49 45.02
CA ASP A 109 -6.15 17.40 45.39
C ASP A 109 -5.66 16.09 44.73
N MET A 110 -5.05 15.23 45.54
CA MET A 110 -4.41 14.00 45.05
C MET A 110 -5.39 13.01 44.41
N GLY A 111 -6.68 13.04 44.74
CA GLY A 111 -7.67 12.10 44.19
C GLY A 111 -7.85 12.28 42.67
N PRO A 112 -8.36 13.45 42.22
CA PRO A 112 -8.52 13.77 40.80
C PRO A 112 -7.18 13.80 40.04
N ILE A 113 -6.12 14.37 40.65
CA ILE A 113 -4.80 14.48 40.01
C ILE A 113 -4.22 13.09 39.71
N ALA A 114 -4.27 12.16 40.68
CA ALA A 114 -3.78 10.80 40.46
C ALA A 114 -4.60 10.06 39.37
N ALA A 115 -5.93 10.13 39.43
CA ALA A 115 -6.79 9.48 38.43
C ALA A 115 -6.51 9.98 37.00
N GLY A 116 -6.37 11.31 36.82
CA GLY A 116 -5.98 11.91 35.54
C GLY A 116 -4.57 11.50 35.09
N PHE A 117 -3.59 11.56 36.01
CA PHE A 117 -2.19 11.27 35.73
C PHE A 117 -1.98 9.81 35.29
N TYR A 118 -2.42 8.86 36.12
CA TYR A 118 -2.28 7.43 35.82
C TYR A 118 -3.16 7.02 34.64
N GLY A 119 -4.33 7.65 34.42
CA GLY A 119 -5.13 7.44 33.23
C GLY A 119 -4.42 7.82 31.93
N ARG A 120 -3.76 8.99 31.90
CA ARG A 120 -2.96 9.42 30.74
C ARG A 120 -1.71 8.54 30.54
N LEU A 121 -1.07 8.07 31.61
CA LEU A 121 0.03 7.10 31.52
C LEU A 121 -0.42 5.72 31.01
N ASN A 122 -1.55 5.21 31.50
CA ASN A 122 -2.15 3.96 31.05
C ASN A 122 -2.48 4.00 29.55
N GLN A 123 -3.01 5.12 29.05
CA GLN A 123 -3.24 5.35 27.63
C GLN A 123 -1.91 5.40 26.83
N LYS A 124 -0.91 6.15 27.30
CA LYS A 124 0.42 6.30 26.67
C LYS A 124 1.19 4.96 26.58
N MET A 125 1.08 4.12 27.60
CA MET A 125 1.74 2.81 27.67
C MET A 125 0.91 1.67 27.05
N PHE A 126 -0.37 1.91 26.74
CA PHE A 126 -1.36 0.90 26.33
C PHE A 126 -1.62 -0.17 27.41
N ALA A 127 -1.56 0.21 28.69
CA ALA A 127 -1.55 -0.71 29.83
C ALA A 127 -2.79 -1.61 29.93
N ASN A 128 -3.98 -1.12 29.54
CA ASN A 128 -5.23 -1.86 29.58
C ASN A 128 -5.60 -2.57 28.25
N LYS A 129 -4.67 -2.67 27.28
CA LYS A 129 -4.98 -3.10 25.91
C LYS A 129 -5.64 -4.47 25.81
N GLU A 130 -5.14 -5.48 26.53
CA GLU A 130 -5.73 -6.83 26.50
C GLU A 130 -7.15 -6.84 27.09
N PHE A 131 -7.37 -6.11 28.18
CA PHE A 131 -8.69 -5.97 28.81
C PHE A 131 -9.70 -5.30 27.87
N ILE A 132 -9.32 -4.16 27.27
CA ILE A 132 -10.14 -3.42 26.29
C ILE A 132 -10.50 -4.32 25.09
N ALA A 133 -9.54 -5.10 24.58
CA ALA A 133 -9.79 -6.04 23.49
C ALA A 133 -10.77 -7.16 23.88
N SER A 134 -10.67 -7.69 25.12
CA SER A 134 -11.61 -8.68 25.65
C SER A 134 -13.02 -8.11 25.79
N LEU A 135 -13.16 -6.90 26.33
CA LEU A 135 -14.44 -6.20 26.46
C LEU A 135 -15.14 -6.06 25.10
N TYR A 136 -14.42 -5.56 24.08
CA TYR A 136 -14.98 -5.41 22.74
C TYR A 136 -15.38 -6.76 22.10
N ALA A 137 -14.64 -7.84 22.36
CA ALA A 137 -14.98 -9.18 21.88
C ALA A 137 -16.24 -9.74 22.57
N GLU A 138 -16.38 -9.57 23.89
CA GLU A 138 -17.56 -10.03 24.63
C GLU A 138 -18.83 -9.24 24.24
N CYS A 139 -18.74 -7.91 24.08
CA CYS A 139 -19.85 -7.09 23.57
C CYS A 139 -20.24 -7.47 22.15
N ALA A 140 -19.28 -7.67 21.25
CA ALA A 140 -19.55 -8.07 19.86
C ALA A 140 -20.22 -9.45 19.78
N ALA A 141 -19.83 -10.40 20.64
CA ALA A 141 -20.48 -11.71 20.74
C ALA A 141 -21.94 -11.63 21.22
N ALA A 142 -22.29 -10.58 21.98
CA ALA A 142 -23.67 -10.27 22.37
C ALA A 142 -24.43 -9.36 21.37
N GLY A 143 -23.84 -9.08 20.19
CA GLY A 143 -24.46 -8.25 19.15
C GLY A 143 -24.27 -6.73 19.34
N VAL A 144 -23.58 -6.28 20.39
CA VAL A 144 -23.30 -4.86 20.65
C VAL A 144 -21.95 -4.47 20.06
N THR A 145 -21.91 -3.41 19.25
CA THR A 145 -20.66 -2.89 18.68
C THR A 145 -20.52 -1.40 18.92
N PHE A 146 -19.27 -0.93 19.00
CA PHE A 146 -18.93 0.45 19.33
C PHE A 146 -18.27 1.16 18.14
N ASN A 147 -18.79 2.33 17.79
CA ASN A 147 -18.11 3.26 16.88
C ASN A 147 -16.85 3.85 17.54
N TYR A 148 -15.98 4.49 16.76
CA TYR A 148 -14.69 4.99 17.25
C TYR A 148 -14.81 6.02 18.40
N PRO A 149 -15.73 7.01 18.36
CA PRO A 149 -15.93 7.94 19.48
C PRO A 149 -16.32 7.26 20.79
N THR A 150 -17.23 6.27 20.76
CA THR A 150 -17.59 5.52 21.97
C THR A 150 -16.42 4.64 22.46
N LYS A 151 -15.63 4.04 21.57
CA LYS A 151 -14.41 3.31 21.95
C LYS A 151 -13.46 4.21 22.73
N ARG A 152 -13.19 5.43 22.28
CA ARG A 152 -12.38 6.41 23.02
C ARG A 152 -12.93 6.75 24.40
N ARG A 153 -14.25 6.96 24.54
CA ARG A 153 -14.90 7.23 25.84
C ARG A 153 -14.73 6.03 26.80
N LEU A 154 -14.96 4.80 26.31
CA LEU A 154 -14.76 3.56 27.08
C LEU A 154 -13.28 3.38 27.50
N GLU A 155 -12.34 3.57 26.59
CA GLU A 155 -10.91 3.49 26.87
C GLU A 155 -10.47 4.51 27.91
N TRP A 156 -10.99 5.75 27.86
CA TRP A 156 -10.70 6.76 28.87
C TRP A 156 -11.24 6.36 30.25
N ALA A 157 -12.51 5.94 30.34
CA ALA A 157 -13.14 5.52 31.59
C ALA A 157 -12.37 4.35 32.25
N ILE A 158 -11.95 3.37 31.46
CA ILE A 158 -11.10 2.24 31.90
C ILE A 158 -9.74 2.73 32.40
N ASN A 159 -9.04 3.56 31.61
CA ASN A 159 -7.69 4.00 31.93
C ASN A 159 -7.65 4.88 33.20
N ALA A 160 -8.63 5.78 33.36
CA ALA A 160 -8.75 6.71 34.48
C ALA A 160 -9.50 6.11 35.70
N LEU A 161 -9.77 4.79 35.70
CA LEU A 161 -10.49 4.07 36.77
C LEU A 161 -11.90 4.60 37.10
N ASN A 162 -12.56 5.29 36.16
CA ASN A 162 -13.93 5.76 36.33
C ASN A 162 -14.94 4.67 35.92
N ILE A 163 -15.25 3.78 36.87
CA ILE A 163 -16.18 2.67 36.68
C ILE A 163 -17.61 3.17 36.41
N ASN A 164 -18.04 4.29 36.99
CA ASN A 164 -19.40 4.82 36.80
C ASN A 164 -19.63 5.28 35.35
N ASP A 165 -18.66 6.01 34.77
CA ASP A 165 -18.72 6.40 33.35
C ASP A 165 -18.71 5.17 32.44
N LEU A 166 -17.91 4.15 32.78
CA LEU A 166 -17.86 2.89 32.03
C LEU A 166 -19.21 2.15 32.05
N GLU A 167 -19.85 2.02 33.22
CA GLU A 167 -21.18 1.41 33.33
C GLU A 167 -22.24 2.21 32.53
N LEU A 168 -22.24 3.54 32.65
CA LEU A 168 -23.15 4.42 31.89
C LEU A 168 -22.97 4.28 30.37
N LEU A 169 -21.72 4.28 29.88
CA LEU A 169 -21.40 4.13 28.45
C LEU A 169 -21.83 2.78 27.85
N LEU A 170 -21.84 1.73 28.66
CA LEU A 170 -22.28 0.40 28.24
C LEU A 170 -23.82 0.33 28.23
N ASP A 171 -24.48 0.92 29.22
CA ASP A 171 -25.94 1.04 29.29
C ASP A 171 -26.51 1.91 28.15
N GLU A 172 -25.89 3.07 27.86
CA GLU A 172 -26.16 3.93 26.67
C GLU A 172 -26.14 3.15 25.34
N ARG A 173 -25.41 2.03 25.29
CA ARG A 173 -25.26 1.17 24.11
C ARG A 173 -26.09 -0.11 24.16
N GLY A 174 -27.02 -0.23 25.11
CA GLY A 174 -27.93 -1.37 25.22
C GLY A 174 -27.25 -2.68 25.61
N VAL A 175 -26.12 -2.60 26.33
CA VAL A 175 -25.45 -3.79 26.87
C VAL A 175 -26.35 -4.45 27.91
N GLN A 176 -26.74 -5.70 27.66
CA GLN A 176 -27.59 -6.47 28.57
C GLN A 176 -26.98 -6.54 29.98
N ARG A 177 -27.84 -6.46 31.00
CA ARG A 177 -27.45 -6.43 32.41
C ARG A 177 -26.57 -7.63 32.80
N GLU A 178 -26.86 -8.82 32.28
CA GLU A 178 -26.08 -10.03 32.55
C GLU A 178 -24.69 -9.97 31.90
N LEU A 179 -24.52 -9.24 30.79
CA LEU A 179 -23.20 -8.96 30.21
C LEU A 179 -22.47 -7.88 31.02
N LEU A 180 -23.17 -6.82 31.43
CA LEU A 180 -22.60 -5.79 32.30
C LEU A 180 -22.09 -6.38 33.62
N GLU A 181 -22.85 -7.27 34.26
CA GLU A 181 -22.46 -7.96 35.49
C GLU A 181 -21.25 -8.91 35.26
N ARG A 182 -21.16 -9.61 34.12
CA ARG A 182 -19.97 -10.41 33.76
C ARG A 182 -18.74 -9.58 33.47
N VAL A 183 -18.89 -8.47 32.75
CA VAL A 183 -17.83 -7.49 32.49
C VAL A 183 -17.36 -6.94 33.84
N ARG A 184 -18.28 -6.48 34.70
CA ARG A 184 -18.01 -5.95 36.04
C ARG A 184 -17.24 -6.92 36.93
N ALA A 185 -17.58 -8.21 36.91
CA ALA A 185 -16.83 -9.26 37.62
C ALA A 185 -15.40 -9.48 37.08
N ARG A 186 -15.02 -8.79 35.99
CA ARG A 186 -13.69 -8.79 35.35
C ARG A 186 -13.09 -7.38 35.19
N ILE A 187 -13.74 -6.32 35.70
CA ILE A 187 -13.18 -4.95 35.71
C ILE A 187 -12.06 -4.89 36.76
N GLU A 188 -10.87 -5.37 36.37
CA GLU A 188 -9.60 -5.12 37.06
C GLU A 188 -8.65 -4.36 36.12
N PRO A 189 -8.97 -3.10 35.76
CA PRO A 189 -8.04 -2.22 35.06
C PRO A 189 -6.77 -1.99 35.88
N VAL A 190 -5.68 -1.68 35.18
CA VAL A 190 -4.35 -1.46 35.77
C VAL A 190 -4.41 -0.34 36.82
N SER A 191 -4.22 -0.73 38.08
CA SER A 191 -4.18 0.18 39.24
C SER A 191 -3.00 1.15 39.19
N HIS A 192 -3.10 2.26 39.92
CA HIS A 192 -2.04 3.27 40.03
C HIS A 192 -0.65 2.67 40.35
N GLU A 193 -0.59 1.72 41.29
CA GLU A 193 0.65 1.03 41.66
C GLU A 193 1.19 0.12 40.55
N GLN A 194 0.31 -0.55 39.79
CA GLN A 194 0.75 -1.30 38.60
C GLN A 194 1.22 -0.35 37.49
N THR A 195 0.55 0.79 37.27
CA THR A 195 0.98 1.83 36.32
C THR A 195 2.37 2.37 36.68
N ARG A 196 2.63 2.65 37.96
CA ARG A 196 3.93 3.08 38.50
C ARG A 196 5.02 2.04 38.23
N ARG A 197 4.73 0.75 38.45
CA ARG A 197 5.67 -0.35 38.15
C ARG A 197 5.97 -0.49 36.66
N LEU A 198 4.96 -0.35 35.79
CA LEU A 198 5.14 -0.36 34.33
C LEU A 198 6.02 0.82 33.88
N LEU A 199 5.78 2.02 34.41
CA LEU A 199 6.58 3.21 34.13
C LEU A 199 8.04 3.02 34.57
N SER A 200 8.26 2.53 35.79
CA SER A 200 9.60 2.23 36.31
C SER A 200 10.32 1.16 35.49
N ALA A 201 9.61 0.13 35.02
CA ALA A 201 10.20 -0.90 34.16
C ALA A 201 10.71 -0.33 32.82
N GLU A 202 10.02 0.64 32.21
CA GLU A 202 10.47 1.30 30.97
C GLU A 202 11.79 2.09 31.13
N THR A 203 12.15 2.51 32.36
CA THR A 203 13.44 3.19 32.62
C THR A 203 14.66 2.27 32.51
N THR A 204 14.48 0.97 32.79
CA THR A 204 15.57 -0.02 32.90
C THR A 204 15.50 -1.11 31.83
N ASN A 205 14.31 -1.40 31.31
CA ASN A 205 14.07 -2.42 30.29
C ASN A 205 13.08 -1.87 29.23
N PRO A 206 13.50 -0.91 28.40
CA PRO A 206 12.61 -0.19 27.49
C PRO A 206 12.03 -1.08 26.38
N THR A 207 10.70 -1.21 26.34
CA THR A 207 10.02 -2.19 25.47
C THR A 207 10.06 -1.88 23.97
N LYS A 208 10.26 -0.61 23.56
CA LYS A 208 10.19 -0.20 22.13
C LYS A 208 11.48 0.42 21.58
N LEU A 209 12.61 0.31 22.30
CA LEU A 209 13.91 0.87 21.88
C LEU A 209 14.86 -0.24 21.39
N ARG A 210 15.18 -0.24 20.08
CA ARG A 210 15.90 -1.36 19.43
C ARG A 210 17.43 -1.24 19.35
N LYS A 211 18.01 -0.05 19.58
CA LYS A 211 19.48 0.23 19.52
C LYS A 211 19.82 1.46 20.35
N GLN A 212 20.58 1.32 21.44
CA GLN A 212 21.05 2.45 22.27
C GLN A 212 22.37 2.16 23.01
N PRO A 213 23.49 2.70 22.54
CA PRO A 213 24.52 3.26 23.41
C PRO A 213 24.06 4.64 23.94
N ASP A 214 24.47 4.99 25.15
CA ASP A 214 24.56 6.36 25.68
C ASP A 214 23.27 7.22 25.73
N ARG A 215 22.09 6.60 25.86
CA ARG A 215 20.82 7.33 26.09
C ARG A 215 20.35 7.22 27.54
N ASP A 216 20.03 8.35 28.16
CA ASP A 216 19.38 8.41 29.47
C ASP A 216 17.86 8.17 29.34
N VAL A 217 17.49 6.89 29.33
CA VAL A 217 16.09 6.45 29.21
C VAL A 217 15.27 6.83 30.44
N ALA A 218 15.85 6.82 31.64
CA ALA A 218 15.15 7.17 32.87
C ALA A 218 14.69 8.63 32.86
N ASN A 219 15.57 9.55 32.48
CA ASN A 219 15.24 10.96 32.33
C ASN A 219 14.22 11.20 31.20
N ASP A 220 14.31 10.48 30.07
CA ASP A 220 13.30 10.58 29.01
C ASP A 220 11.91 10.11 29.46
N VAL A 221 11.82 9.03 30.24
CA VAL A 221 10.55 8.53 30.81
C VAL A 221 9.99 9.54 31.82
N TYR A 222 10.84 10.10 32.70
CA TYR A 222 10.46 11.13 33.66
C TYR A 222 9.89 12.38 32.95
N ASN A 223 10.60 12.90 31.95
CA ASN A 223 10.13 14.04 31.14
C ASN A 223 8.83 13.72 30.38
N ALA A 224 8.67 12.51 29.85
CA ALA A 224 7.44 12.09 29.17
C ALA A 224 6.22 11.98 30.11
N ALA A 225 6.44 11.90 31.42
CA ALA A 225 5.39 11.90 32.46
C ALA A 225 4.98 13.31 32.92
N ALA A 226 5.81 14.34 32.71
CA ALA A 226 5.47 15.72 33.06
C ALA A 226 4.21 16.24 32.34
N GLY A 227 4.04 15.93 31.05
CA GLY A 227 2.81 16.26 30.30
C GLY A 227 1.54 15.68 30.93
N PRO A 228 1.45 14.34 31.14
CA PRO A 228 0.38 13.72 31.93
C PRO A 228 0.06 14.40 33.26
N LEU A 229 1.05 14.84 34.03
CA LEU A 229 0.83 15.51 35.31
C LEU A 229 0.25 16.93 35.11
N ALA A 230 0.84 17.74 34.24
CA ALA A 230 0.37 19.09 33.99
C ALA A 230 -1.09 19.11 33.50
N TRP A 231 -1.46 18.21 32.58
CA TRP A 231 -2.83 18.03 32.08
C TRP A 231 -3.76 17.27 33.04
N SER A 232 -3.37 17.16 34.31
CA SER A 232 -4.17 16.67 35.43
C SER A 232 -4.25 17.68 36.58
N ILE A 233 -3.39 18.71 36.59
CA ILE A 233 -3.42 19.86 37.53
C ILE A 233 -4.26 21.01 36.95
N TRP A 234 -4.02 21.39 35.69
CA TRP A 234 -4.71 22.48 35.00
C TRP A 234 -5.72 21.95 33.98
N SER A 235 -6.76 22.73 33.66
CA SER A 235 -7.79 22.25 32.74
C SER A 235 -7.25 22.16 31.30
N PRO A 236 -7.75 21.22 30.48
CA PRO A 236 -7.32 21.07 29.09
C PRO A 236 -7.47 22.34 28.23
N ARG A 237 -8.50 23.16 28.51
CA ARG A 237 -8.75 24.43 27.79
C ARG A 237 -7.73 25.51 28.15
N GLU A 238 -7.42 25.67 29.44
CA GLU A 238 -6.41 26.63 29.90
C GLU A 238 -5.02 26.22 29.37
N MET A 239 -4.68 24.94 29.48
CA MET A 239 -3.42 24.39 28.95
C MET A 239 -3.27 24.60 27.44
N ALA A 240 -4.33 24.41 26.66
CA ALA A 240 -4.29 24.68 25.22
C ALA A 240 -4.06 26.16 24.88
N ASN A 241 -4.67 27.08 25.64
CA ASN A 241 -4.48 28.52 25.45
C ASN A 241 -3.06 28.96 25.79
N VAL A 242 -2.50 28.48 26.91
CA VAL A 242 -1.13 28.83 27.33
C VAL A 242 -0.06 28.21 26.43
N LEU A 243 -0.31 27.02 25.86
CA LEU A 243 0.71 26.27 25.11
C LEU A 243 0.71 26.58 23.60
N SER A 244 -0.07 27.56 23.14
CA SER A 244 -0.06 28.07 21.76
C SER A 244 0.26 29.57 21.75
N GLU A 245 0.82 30.09 20.65
CA GLU A 245 0.88 31.54 20.37
C GLU A 245 -0.35 32.00 19.57
N ASP A 246 -0.89 31.11 18.74
CA ASP A 246 -2.17 31.24 18.02
C ASP A 246 -3.15 30.16 18.55
N PRO A 247 -3.95 30.42 19.61
CA PRO A 247 -4.86 29.42 20.17
C PRO A 247 -6.08 29.16 19.29
N MET A 248 -6.24 27.90 18.87
CA MET A 248 -7.46 27.43 18.22
C MET A 248 -8.61 27.25 19.23
N PRO A 249 -9.89 27.21 18.81
CA PRO A 249 -11.00 26.82 19.67
C PRO A 249 -10.75 25.49 20.38
N PHE A 250 -11.28 25.35 21.60
CA PHE A 250 -11.12 24.13 22.40
C PHE A 250 -12.47 23.49 22.71
N SER A 251 -12.87 22.56 21.84
CA SER A 251 -13.95 21.59 22.04
C SER A 251 -13.40 20.15 22.06
N ASP A 252 -14.29 19.18 22.27
CA ASP A 252 -13.94 17.75 22.20
C ASP A 252 -13.70 17.26 20.76
N ASP A 253 -14.11 18.05 19.75
CA ASP A 253 -13.91 17.78 18.33
C ASP A 253 -12.78 18.65 17.75
N TYR A 254 -11.60 18.04 17.65
CA TYR A 254 -10.43 18.63 17.03
C TYR A 254 -10.63 19.06 15.57
N MET A 255 -11.43 18.33 14.79
CA MET A 255 -11.63 18.63 13.37
C MET A 255 -12.54 19.84 13.18
N SER A 256 -13.61 19.96 13.98
CA SER A 256 -14.43 21.18 14.04
C SER A 256 -13.61 22.40 14.46
N ASP A 257 -12.79 22.27 15.51
CA ASP A 257 -11.92 23.38 15.96
C ASP A 257 -10.89 23.77 14.89
N LEU A 258 -10.27 22.79 14.21
CA LEU A 258 -9.31 23.04 13.13
C LEU A 258 -9.98 23.70 11.93
N ARG A 259 -11.20 23.28 11.59
CA ARG A 259 -12.00 23.86 10.49
C ARG A 259 -12.43 25.30 10.76
N ALA A 260 -12.71 25.65 12.02
CA ALA A 260 -12.96 27.03 12.43
C ALA A 260 -11.69 27.90 12.40
N HIS A 261 -10.52 27.30 12.62
CA HIS A 261 -9.24 28.00 12.77
C HIS A 261 -8.42 28.12 11.47
N LYS A 262 -8.55 27.15 10.56
CA LYS A 262 -7.86 27.05 9.25
C LYS A 262 -8.86 26.55 8.18
N PRO A 263 -9.93 27.31 7.89
CA PRO A 263 -11.00 26.89 6.98
C PRO A 263 -10.51 26.56 5.55
N GLU A 264 -9.40 27.16 5.11
CA GLU A 264 -8.76 26.92 3.82
C GLU A 264 -8.31 25.46 3.61
N LEU A 265 -8.01 24.74 4.68
CA LEU A 265 -7.67 23.30 4.61
C LEU A 265 -8.89 22.42 4.26
N PHE A 266 -10.09 22.96 4.39
CA PHE A 266 -11.35 22.23 4.28
C PHE A 266 -12.21 22.68 3.09
N GLU A 267 -11.64 23.39 2.13
CA GLU A 267 -12.29 23.56 0.83
C GLU A 267 -12.40 22.18 0.16
N ARG A 268 -13.65 21.74 -0.05
CA ARG A 268 -14.02 20.44 -0.63
C ARG A 268 -15.03 20.62 -1.78
N ARG A 269 -14.74 21.59 -2.66
CA ARG A 269 -15.64 22.10 -3.71
C ARG A 269 -15.49 21.40 -5.06
N ARG A 270 -14.47 20.56 -5.23
CA ARG A 270 -14.19 19.71 -6.40
C ARG A 270 -13.30 18.55 -5.92
N SER A 271 -13.88 17.63 -5.15
CA SER A 271 -13.13 16.66 -4.33
C SER A 271 -13.00 15.28 -4.96
N LEU A 272 -13.97 14.90 -5.78
CA LEU A 272 -13.89 13.80 -6.73
C LEU A 272 -14.32 14.35 -8.09
N VAL A 273 -13.52 14.12 -9.12
CA VAL A 273 -13.86 14.46 -10.50
C VAL A 273 -13.88 13.17 -11.29
N VAL A 274 -15.00 12.85 -11.93
CA VAL A 274 -15.11 11.70 -12.83
C VAL A 274 -15.36 12.21 -14.24
N ARG A 275 -14.52 11.83 -15.20
CA ARG A 275 -14.74 12.13 -16.62
C ARG A 275 -14.90 10.85 -17.43
N GLN A 276 -15.97 10.77 -18.22
CA GLN A 276 -16.11 9.70 -19.21
C GLN A 276 -15.41 10.11 -20.51
N VAL A 277 -14.57 9.23 -21.06
CA VAL A 277 -13.78 9.50 -22.27
C VAL A 277 -14.12 8.44 -23.31
N ARG A 278 -14.51 8.86 -24.52
CA ARG A 278 -14.59 7.96 -25.67
C ARG A 278 -13.33 8.12 -26.51
N PRO A 279 -12.60 7.04 -26.82
CA PRO A 279 -11.43 7.12 -27.70
C PRO A 279 -11.86 7.66 -29.07
N GLU A 280 -11.00 8.47 -29.67
CA GLU A 280 -11.13 8.86 -31.06
C GLU A 280 -10.20 8.02 -31.97
N PRO A 281 -10.59 7.80 -33.24
CA PRO A 281 -9.76 7.06 -34.18
C PRO A 281 -8.41 7.75 -34.41
N GLN A 282 -7.42 6.98 -34.86
CA GLN A 282 -6.04 7.43 -35.09
C GLN A 282 -5.89 8.74 -35.91
N SER A 283 -6.88 9.12 -36.73
CA SER A 283 -6.91 10.38 -37.49
C SER A 283 -7.06 11.65 -36.62
N SER A 284 -7.66 11.55 -35.44
CA SER A 284 -7.81 12.67 -34.49
C SER A 284 -7.30 12.36 -33.07
N TYR A 285 -6.83 11.13 -32.83
CA TYR A 285 -6.24 10.67 -31.57
C TYR A 285 -5.24 11.66 -30.93
N GLU A 286 -4.26 12.18 -31.68
CA GLU A 286 -3.25 13.09 -31.10
C GLU A 286 -3.85 14.45 -30.68
N THR A 287 -4.91 14.92 -31.37
CA THR A 287 -5.67 16.11 -30.95
C THR A 287 -6.43 15.82 -29.65
N GLN A 288 -7.13 14.69 -29.58
CA GLN A 288 -7.84 14.25 -28.37
C GLN A 288 -6.90 14.07 -27.17
N ARG A 289 -5.72 13.48 -27.39
CA ARG A 289 -4.67 13.30 -26.40
C ARG A 289 -4.11 14.64 -25.92
N ALA A 290 -3.81 15.57 -26.83
CA ALA A 290 -3.37 16.92 -26.48
C ALA A 290 -4.43 17.62 -25.61
N SER A 291 -5.69 17.61 -26.05
CA SER A 291 -6.86 18.03 -25.30
C SER A 291 -6.89 17.45 -23.87
N LEU A 292 -6.96 16.12 -23.74
CA LEU A 292 -7.13 15.46 -22.44
C LEU A 292 -5.94 15.69 -21.51
N THR A 293 -4.71 15.75 -22.03
CA THR A 293 -3.54 16.09 -21.21
C THR A 293 -3.56 17.55 -20.72
N GLN A 294 -3.99 18.50 -21.55
CA GLN A 294 -4.18 19.89 -21.11
C GLN A 294 -5.24 19.98 -20.02
N TRP A 295 -6.40 19.34 -20.20
CA TRP A 295 -7.44 19.29 -19.17
C TRP A 295 -6.96 18.64 -17.86
N ILE A 296 -6.17 17.55 -17.91
CA ILE A 296 -5.59 16.94 -16.69
C ILE A 296 -4.69 17.93 -15.93
N ALA A 297 -3.92 18.77 -16.64
CA ALA A 297 -3.07 19.77 -16.00
C ALA A 297 -3.90 20.89 -15.33
N GLU A 298 -4.94 21.38 -16.00
CA GLU A 298 -5.88 22.38 -15.45
C GLU A 298 -6.67 21.82 -14.26
N GLU A 299 -7.14 20.58 -14.36
CA GLU A 299 -7.84 19.87 -13.29
C GLU A 299 -6.93 19.61 -12.09
N PHE A 300 -5.63 19.37 -12.30
CA PHE A 300 -4.68 19.27 -11.19
C PHE A 300 -4.61 20.56 -10.36
N ASP A 301 -4.76 21.74 -10.97
CA ASP A 301 -4.82 22.99 -10.19
C ASP A 301 -6.22 23.17 -9.55
N ALA A 302 -7.31 22.87 -10.27
CA ALA A 302 -8.69 23.08 -9.83
C ALA A 302 -9.21 22.13 -8.74
N ILE A 303 -8.84 20.84 -8.77
CA ILE A 303 -9.34 19.82 -7.83
C ILE A 303 -8.83 20.09 -6.39
N ASP A 304 -9.62 19.81 -5.36
CA ASP A 304 -9.18 20.04 -3.96
C ASP A 304 -7.96 19.17 -3.61
N ASN A 305 -7.11 19.64 -2.67
CA ASN A 305 -5.98 18.81 -2.23
C ASN A 305 -6.49 17.53 -1.54
N TYR A 306 -5.76 16.43 -1.72
CA TYR A 306 -6.18 15.07 -1.34
C TYR A 306 -7.41 14.51 -2.10
N GLY A 307 -8.00 15.27 -3.01
CA GLY A 307 -9.07 14.84 -3.92
C GLY A 307 -8.61 13.85 -5.00
N PHE A 308 -9.58 13.25 -5.68
CA PHE A 308 -9.39 12.16 -6.64
C PHE A 308 -9.89 12.51 -8.04
N LEU A 309 -9.06 12.22 -9.04
CA LEU A 309 -9.43 12.28 -10.45
C LEU A 309 -9.63 10.85 -10.95
N ALA A 310 -10.82 10.58 -11.48
CA ALA A 310 -11.20 9.32 -12.09
C ALA A 310 -11.49 9.53 -13.58
N ILE A 311 -10.88 8.73 -14.44
CA ILE A 311 -11.08 8.80 -15.89
C ILE A 311 -11.61 7.45 -16.36
N LEU A 312 -12.84 7.43 -16.84
CA LEU A 312 -13.54 6.25 -17.32
C LEU A 312 -13.44 6.19 -18.85
N VAL A 313 -12.45 5.46 -19.36
CA VAL A 313 -12.23 5.29 -20.80
C VAL A 313 -13.14 4.18 -21.32
N ASN A 314 -13.99 4.52 -22.28
CA ASN A 314 -14.79 3.56 -23.02
C ASN A 314 -13.89 2.69 -23.91
N VAL A 315 -14.15 1.38 -23.92
CA VAL A 315 -13.55 0.46 -24.88
C VAL A 315 -14.64 0.05 -25.86
N GLU A 316 -14.60 0.65 -27.05
CA GLU A 316 -15.60 0.49 -28.11
C GLU A 316 -15.02 -0.34 -29.27
N ASP A 317 -15.88 -1.14 -29.89
CA ASP A 317 -15.48 -2.12 -30.92
C ASP A 317 -14.87 -1.40 -32.14
N GLY A 318 -13.61 -1.70 -32.46
CA GLY A 318 -12.83 -1.02 -33.50
C GLY A 318 -12.00 0.20 -33.03
N LEU A 319 -12.03 0.53 -31.74
CA LEU A 319 -11.24 1.59 -31.09
C LEU A 319 -10.51 1.08 -29.83
N GLU A 320 -10.33 -0.23 -29.70
CA GLU A 320 -9.74 -0.87 -28.52
C GLU A 320 -8.28 -0.44 -28.32
N ALA A 321 -7.50 -0.35 -29.40
CA ALA A 321 -6.10 0.03 -29.34
C ALA A 321 -5.94 1.46 -28.83
N GLU A 322 -6.73 2.39 -29.35
CA GLU A 322 -6.79 3.80 -28.94
C GLU A 322 -7.25 3.94 -27.48
N ALA A 323 -8.25 3.16 -27.03
CA ALA A 323 -8.68 3.13 -25.63
C ALA A 323 -7.55 2.69 -24.68
N TRP A 324 -6.85 1.60 -25.01
CA TRP A 324 -5.70 1.12 -24.25
C TRP A 324 -4.53 2.11 -24.28
N GLN A 325 -4.35 2.85 -25.38
CA GLN A 325 -3.29 3.85 -25.53
C GLN A 325 -3.56 5.05 -24.62
N LEU A 326 -4.79 5.59 -24.61
CA LEU A 326 -5.20 6.63 -23.64
C LEU A 326 -5.05 6.15 -22.19
N ALA A 327 -5.50 4.93 -21.89
CA ALA A 327 -5.39 4.35 -20.56
C ALA A 327 -3.93 4.18 -20.08
N SER A 328 -2.97 4.16 -21.02
CA SER A 328 -1.53 4.16 -20.71
C SER A 328 -0.97 5.58 -20.60
N GLU A 329 -1.28 6.45 -21.55
CA GLU A 329 -0.65 7.77 -21.67
C GLU A 329 -1.18 8.82 -20.68
N LEU A 330 -2.49 8.82 -20.40
CA LEU A 330 -3.10 9.76 -19.46
C LEU A 330 -2.53 9.66 -18.03
N PRO A 331 -2.37 8.47 -17.40
CA PRO A 331 -1.76 8.39 -16.07
C PRO A 331 -0.25 8.66 -16.08
N LEU A 332 0.47 8.31 -17.16
CA LEU A 332 1.89 8.62 -17.33
C LEU A 332 2.14 10.14 -17.32
N PHE A 333 1.34 10.86 -18.11
CA PHE A 333 1.31 12.33 -18.12
C PHE A 333 0.88 12.88 -16.75
N ALA A 334 -0.25 12.41 -16.20
CA ALA A 334 -0.84 12.95 -14.98
C ALA A 334 0.10 12.93 -13.77
N GLU A 335 0.99 11.93 -13.67
CA GLU A 335 1.99 11.85 -12.60
C GLU A 335 3.19 12.81 -12.77
N ARG A 336 3.48 13.29 -13.99
CA ARG A 336 4.81 13.84 -14.34
C ARG A 336 4.80 15.14 -15.15
N PHE A 337 3.64 15.70 -15.49
CA PHE A 337 3.53 16.85 -16.39
C PHE A 337 4.16 18.15 -15.87
N SER A 338 4.28 18.34 -14.55
CA SER A 338 4.78 19.60 -13.97
C SER A 338 6.27 19.52 -13.68
N GLU A 339 7.10 20.19 -14.47
CA GLU A 339 8.54 20.32 -14.22
C GLU A 339 8.84 21.46 -13.24
N VAL A 340 9.30 21.12 -12.04
CA VAL A 340 9.60 22.09 -10.96
C VAL A 340 11.05 21.98 -10.45
N PRO A 341 11.76 23.11 -10.26
CA PRO A 341 13.06 23.10 -9.61
C PRO A 341 12.91 22.82 -8.12
N LEU A 342 13.58 21.78 -7.61
CA LEU A 342 13.51 21.44 -6.18
C LEU A 342 14.58 22.16 -5.36
N LYS A 343 14.12 23.05 -4.46
CA LYS A 343 14.92 23.50 -3.31
C LYS A 343 15.29 22.29 -2.45
N GLN A 344 16.53 22.23 -1.94
CA GLN A 344 17.12 21.04 -1.32
C GLN A 344 16.36 20.54 -0.07
N LEU A 345 15.38 19.67 -0.29
CA LEU A 345 14.59 18.97 0.73
C LEU A 345 14.57 17.50 0.34
N PHE A 346 15.24 16.64 1.13
CA PHE A 346 15.39 15.17 0.99
C PHE A 346 15.87 14.61 -0.37
N PHE A 347 15.80 15.36 -1.46
CA PHE A 347 16.18 15.04 -2.82
C PHE A 347 17.69 14.81 -2.93
N ARG A 348 18.08 13.80 -3.71
CA ARG A 348 19.48 13.35 -3.84
C ARG A 348 20.03 13.52 -5.26
N VAL A 349 19.71 14.65 -5.92
CA VAL A 349 20.11 15.00 -7.31
C VAL A 349 21.49 14.49 -7.69
N LYS A 350 22.53 14.84 -6.90
CA LYS A 350 23.93 14.49 -7.22
C LYS A 350 24.17 12.99 -7.30
N GLN A 351 23.55 12.22 -6.40
CA GLN A 351 23.65 10.76 -6.39
C GLN A 351 22.88 10.16 -7.56
N ILE A 352 21.64 10.62 -7.79
CA ILE A 352 20.77 10.12 -8.86
C ILE A 352 21.40 10.39 -10.23
N ARG A 353 21.89 11.62 -10.49
CA ARG A 353 22.61 11.96 -11.72
C ARG A 353 23.84 11.08 -11.93
N GLN A 354 24.65 10.87 -10.88
CA GLN A 354 25.84 10.03 -10.99
C GLN A 354 25.47 8.58 -11.31
N GLU A 355 24.57 7.98 -10.54
CA GLU A 355 24.08 6.61 -10.75
C GLU A 355 23.43 6.40 -12.13
N THR A 356 22.71 7.41 -12.65
CA THR A 356 22.16 7.36 -14.00
C THR A 356 23.26 7.46 -15.06
N LEU A 357 24.22 8.39 -14.94
CA LEU A 357 25.31 8.57 -15.92
C LEU A 357 26.30 7.41 -15.96
N ASP A 358 26.51 6.72 -14.84
CA ASP A 358 27.39 5.54 -14.75
C ASP A 358 26.80 4.32 -15.49
N HIS A 359 25.48 4.30 -15.74
CA HIS A 359 24.75 3.18 -16.39
C HIS A 359 24.21 3.55 -17.78
N VAL A 360 23.62 4.73 -17.93
CA VAL A 360 22.89 5.18 -19.11
C VAL A 360 23.83 5.94 -20.03
N THR A 361 24.21 5.31 -21.14
CA THR A 361 25.12 5.92 -22.11
C THR A 361 24.38 6.81 -23.12
N GLN A 362 25.10 7.80 -23.66
CA GLN A 362 24.64 8.66 -24.76
C GLN A 362 23.43 9.57 -24.44
N ILE A 363 23.17 9.94 -23.18
CA ILE A 363 22.15 10.95 -22.87
C ILE A 363 22.63 12.39 -23.17
N ASP A 364 21.68 13.25 -23.53
CA ASP A 364 21.89 14.69 -23.63
C ASP A 364 21.71 15.30 -22.24
N GLU A 365 22.83 15.56 -21.54
CA GLU A 365 22.79 16.10 -20.17
C GLU A 365 22.12 17.47 -20.05
N GLU A 366 22.22 18.31 -21.09
CA GLU A 366 21.62 19.66 -21.10
C GLU A 366 20.09 19.56 -21.15
N LYS A 367 19.55 18.54 -21.83
CA LYS A 367 18.11 18.23 -21.84
C LYS A 367 17.65 17.40 -20.65
N ALA A 368 18.52 16.53 -20.11
CA ALA A 368 18.19 15.64 -19.00
C ALA A 368 17.92 16.37 -17.67
N ARG A 369 18.46 17.59 -17.47
CA ARG A 369 18.06 18.55 -16.41
C ARG A 369 17.72 17.90 -15.06
N PHE A 370 18.69 17.20 -14.47
CA PHE A 370 18.50 16.43 -13.23
C PHE A 370 18.13 17.28 -12.00
N GLU A 371 18.25 18.61 -12.08
CA GLU A 371 17.80 19.56 -11.06
C GLU A 371 16.27 19.74 -10.99
N LEU A 372 15.56 19.34 -12.06
CA LEU A 372 14.09 19.37 -12.11
C LEU A 372 13.47 18.07 -11.60
N LEU A 373 12.39 18.20 -10.85
CA LEU A 373 11.46 17.10 -10.59
C LEU A 373 10.21 17.23 -11.48
N ASN A 374 9.69 16.09 -11.91
CA ASN A 374 8.37 15.93 -12.46
C ASN A 374 7.35 15.65 -11.33
N GLU A 375 6.42 16.57 -11.11
CA GLU A 375 5.30 16.44 -10.16
C GLU A 375 3.94 16.40 -10.89
N GLY A 376 2.90 15.99 -10.17
CA GLY A 376 1.53 15.88 -10.67
C GLY A 376 0.64 15.10 -9.71
N PHE A 377 -0.36 14.41 -10.24
CA PHE A 377 -1.15 13.43 -9.50
C PHE A 377 -0.27 12.25 -9.01
N THR A 378 -0.79 11.48 -8.07
CA THR A 378 -0.25 10.16 -7.72
C THR A 378 -1.14 9.09 -8.33
N TYR A 379 -0.57 8.21 -9.16
CA TYR A 379 -1.30 7.06 -9.67
C TYR A 379 -1.72 6.12 -8.53
N ARG A 380 -2.98 5.69 -8.55
CA ARG A 380 -3.52 4.74 -7.58
C ARG A 380 -3.74 3.39 -8.21
N ASP A 381 -4.56 3.33 -9.25
CA ASP A 381 -4.94 2.08 -9.88
C ASP A 381 -5.53 2.26 -11.29
N THR A 382 -5.57 1.17 -12.04
CA THR A 382 -6.29 1.04 -13.32
C THR A 382 -7.17 -0.19 -13.21
N PHE A 383 -8.47 0.03 -13.05
CA PHE A 383 -9.46 -1.04 -13.01
C PHE A 383 -9.83 -1.45 -14.43
N VAL A 384 -9.80 -2.75 -14.69
CA VAL A 384 -10.32 -3.35 -15.92
C VAL A 384 -11.73 -3.84 -15.65
N LEU A 385 -12.71 -3.37 -16.43
CA LEU A 385 -14.09 -3.86 -16.35
C LEU A 385 -14.50 -4.56 -17.66
N HIS A 386 -14.91 -5.82 -17.55
CA HIS A 386 -15.16 -6.71 -18.69
C HIS A 386 -16.59 -7.28 -18.74
N ASP A 387 -17.07 -7.60 -19.94
CA ASP A 387 -18.36 -8.27 -20.14
C ASP A 387 -18.30 -9.77 -19.76
N GLU A 388 -19.45 -10.45 -19.82
CA GLU A 388 -19.59 -11.91 -19.58
C GLU A 388 -18.84 -12.77 -20.61
N SER A 389 -18.34 -12.18 -21.70
CA SER A 389 -17.48 -12.81 -22.71
C SER A 389 -16.01 -12.43 -22.52
N ASP A 390 -15.64 -11.96 -21.33
CA ASP A 390 -14.32 -11.49 -20.92
C ASP A 390 -13.75 -10.30 -21.72
N ARG A 391 -14.54 -9.65 -22.59
CA ARG A 391 -14.07 -8.49 -23.36
C ARG A 391 -14.10 -7.25 -22.49
N VAL A 392 -12.99 -6.51 -22.45
CA VAL A 392 -12.93 -5.25 -21.69
C VAL A 392 -13.84 -4.21 -22.36
N ARG A 393 -14.70 -3.58 -21.55
CA ARG A 393 -15.67 -2.55 -21.96
C ARG A 393 -15.36 -1.17 -21.37
N ARG A 394 -14.63 -1.13 -20.26
CA ARG A 394 -14.15 0.09 -19.58
C ARG A 394 -12.77 -0.10 -19.00
N LEU A 395 -11.97 0.97 -19.05
CA LEU A 395 -10.75 1.13 -18.28
C LEU A 395 -10.93 2.34 -17.37
N LEU A 396 -10.90 2.12 -16.06
CA LEU A 396 -11.09 3.17 -15.06
C LEU A 396 -9.74 3.50 -14.40
N LEU A 397 -9.20 4.66 -14.75
CA LEU A 397 -8.00 5.22 -14.15
C LEU A 397 -8.36 5.94 -12.85
N VAL A 398 -7.60 5.70 -11.78
CA VAL A 398 -7.75 6.42 -10.50
C VAL A 398 -6.44 7.12 -10.13
N LEU A 399 -6.54 8.44 -9.95
CA LEU A 399 -5.45 9.37 -9.66
C LEU A 399 -5.80 10.16 -8.38
N GLN A 400 -4.80 10.54 -7.57
CA GLN A 400 -5.04 11.39 -6.38
C GLN A 400 -4.10 12.60 -6.35
N LYS A 401 -4.64 13.80 -6.12
CA LYS A 401 -3.83 15.00 -5.87
C LYS A 401 -3.19 14.92 -4.48
N ASN A 402 -1.87 15.00 -4.41
CA ASN A 402 -1.14 15.21 -3.17
C ASN A 402 -0.23 16.45 -3.39
N ARG A 403 -0.82 17.65 -3.48
CA ARG A 403 -0.04 18.89 -3.63
C ARG A 403 0.67 19.16 -2.30
N ARG A 404 1.95 19.55 -2.38
CA ARG A 404 2.73 19.96 -1.20
C ARG A 404 2.06 21.16 -0.54
N ASP A 405 1.65 20.96 0.71
CA ASP A 405 1.00 21.94 1.56
C ASP A 405 1.84 22.13 2.83
N GLU A 406 2.27 23.36 3.08
CA GLU A 406 3.14 23.75 4.19
C GLU A 406 2.36 24.48 5.30
N THR A 407 1.03 24.55 5.19
CA THR A 407 0.15 25.12 6.22
C THR A 407 0.36 24.39 7.54
N LYS A 408 0.76 25.12 8.58
CA LYS A 408 1.01 24.56 9.91
C LYS A 408 -0.32 24.07 10.51
N ILE A 409 -0.30 22.83 11.00
CA ILE A 409 -1.46 22.19 11.63
C ILE A 409 -1.14 22.01 13.12
N PRO A 410 -1.86 22.65 14.04
CA PRO A 410 -1.67 22.47 15.48
C PRO A 410 -1.75 21.01 15.93
N CYS A 411 -1.20 20.70 17.11
CA CYS A 411 -1.14 19.31 17.56
C CYS A 411 -2.54 18.77 17.95
N PRO A 412 -3.00 17.61 17.42
CA PRO A 412 -4.30 17.05 17.77
C PRO A 412 -4.41 16.59 19.24
N GLY A 413 -3.30 16.39 19.93
CA GLY A 413 -3.28 16.02 21.35
C GLY A 413 -3.29 17.20 22.33
N CYS A 414 -2.58 18.29 22.02
CA CYS A 414 -2.36 19.41 22.95
C CYS A 414 -2.69 20.80 22.39
N ARG A 415 -3.19 20.88 21.16
CA ARG A 415 -3.58 22.09 20.40
C ARG A 415 -2.49 23.15 20.17
N SER A 416 -1.27 22.93 20.66
CA SER A 416 -0.11 23.78 20.44
C SER A 416 0.29 23.86 18.95
N ASP A 417 0.60 25.07 18.51
CA ASP A 417 1.23 25.45 17.24
C ASP A 417 2.76 25.23 17.20
N ASN A 418 3.39 24.88 18.33
CA ASN A 418 4.78 24.45 18.41
C ASN A 418 4.93 23.05 17.77
N VAL A 419 5.01 23.06 16.44
CA VAL A 419 5.08 21.86 15.58
C VAL A 419 6.18 22.03 14.54
N GLY A 420 7.00 20.99 14.36
CA GLY A 420 8.09 20.97 13.39
C GLY A 420 7.83 19.92 12.31
N GLY A 421 8.13 20.23 11.04
CA GLY A 421 7.90 19.31 9.93
C GLY A 421 9.04 19.32 8.91
N ASN A 422 9.88 18.29 8.93
CA ASN A 422 10.93 18.06 7.92
C ASN A 422 10.78 16.72 7.17
N SER A 423 9.66 16.01 7.37
CA SER A 423 9.41 14.68 6.82
C SER A 423 8.04 14.58 6.16
N TYR A 424 7.94 13.75 5.12
CA TYR A 424 6.70 13.45 4.39
C TYR A 424 6.49 11.92 4.45
N PRO A 425 5.34 11.38 4.91
CA PRO A 425 5.07 9.94 4.91
C PRO A 425 4.91 9.34 3.51
N SER A 426 4.47 10.15 2.54
CA SER A 426 4.45 9.82 1.12
C SER A 426 4.74 11.08 0.32
N PHE A 427 5.07 10.94 -0.96
CA PHE A 427 5.22 12.09 -1.84
C PHE A 427 4.03 13.08 -1.74
N GLY A 428 4.33 14.38 -1.71
CA GLY A 428 3.35 15.45 -1.58
C GLY A 428 2.78 15.72 -0.18
N VAL A 429 2.80 14.76 0.76
CA VAL A 429 2.05 14.87 2.03
C VAL A 429 2.95 15.25 3.19
N LYS A 430 2.77 16.45 3.74
CA LYS A 430 3.56 16.97 4.88
C LYS A 430 3.19 16.25 6.19
N SER A 431 4.17 15.89 7.00
CA SER A 431 3.95 15.48 8.39
C SER A 431 4.59 16.43 9.40
N TRP A 432 3.85 16.67 10.47
CA TRP A 432 4.18 17.50 11.62
C TRP A 432 4.52 16.63 12.82
N GLU A 433 5.55 16.99 13.58
CA GLU A 433 5.91 16.43 14.88
C GLU A 433 5.72 17.50 15.97
N CYS A 434 5.01 17.16 17.04
CA CYS A 434 4.74 18.10 18.13
C CYS A 434 6.00 18.42 18.95
N GLY A 435 6.38 19.71 18.98
CA GLY A 435 7.50 20.24 19.75
C GLY A 435 7.16 20.52 21.22
N ASN A 436 5.88 20.74 21.57
CA ASN A 436 5.45 21.00 22.95
C ASN A 436 5.90 19.89 23.93
N PRO A 437 6.73 20.20 24.93
CA PRO A 437 7.27 19.21 25.87
C PRO A 437 6.21 18.70 26.87
N LEU A 438 5.17 19.48 27.15
CA LEU A 438 4.04 19.08 28.01
C LEU A 438 2.92 18.36 27.25
N CYS A 439 3.10 18.01 25.98
CA CYS A 439 2.09 17.29 25.21
C CYS A 439 1.86 15.87 25.78
N THR A 440 0.61 15.57 26.12
CA THR A 440 0.16 14.25 26.64
C THR A 440 0.49 13.10 25.68
N ASP A 441 0.39 13.37 24.38
CA ASP A 441 0.61 12.42 23.29
C ASP A 441 2.09 12.13 22.94
N ARG A 442 3.07 12.73 23.65
CA ARG A 442 4.49 12.36 23.48
C ARG A 442 4.70 10.88 23.77
N SER A 443 5.63 10.24 23.07
CA SER A 443 6.02 8.86 23.36
C SER A 443 6.57 8.73 24.80
N ILE A 444 6.59 7.51 25.34
CA ILE A 444 7.18 7.23 26.65
C ILE A 444 8.70 7.50 26.71
N TYR A 445 9.35 7.72 25.57
CA TYR A 445 10.75 8.16 25.47
C TYR A 445 10.84 9.57 24.84
N ASN A 446 10.00 10.47 25.34
CA ASN A 446 9.98 11.92 25.11
C ASN A 446 9.99 12.42 23.65
N ARG A 447 9.52 11.61 22.68
CA ARG A 447 9.42 12.02 21.27
C ARG A 447 8.05 12.61 20.96
N GLY A 448 8.00 13.63 20.11
CA GLY A 448 6.73 14.24 19.69
C GLY A 448 5.82 13.26 18.94
N LYS A 449 4.50 13.44 19.08
CA LYS A 449 3.53 12.76 18.21
C LYS A 449 3.67 13.28 16.79
N ARG A 450 3.69 12.35 15.82
CA ARG A 450 3.63 12.66 14.39
C ARG A 450 2.23 12.46 13.83
N TYR A 451 1.84 13.33 12.91
CA TYR A 451 0.57 13.31 12.19
C TYR A 451 0.70 14.04 10.85
N ASP A 452 -0.31 13.93 10.00
CA ASP A 452 -0.44 14.61 8.71
C ASP A 452 -1.93 14.87 8.43
N PHE A 453 -2.25 15.88 7.61
CA PHE A 453 -3.65 16.26 7.36
C PHE A 453 -4.46 15.15 6.70
N ARG A 454 -3.86 14.41 5.77
CA ARG A 454 -4.55 13.31 5.06
C ARG A 454 -4.96 12.21 6.03
N SER A 455 -4.12 11.89 7.02
CA SER A 455 -4.47 10.96 8.10
C SER A 455 -5.57 11.51 9.02
N LEU A 456 -5.64 12.83 9.25
CA LEU A 456 -6.70 13.49 10.02
C LEU A 456 -8.05 13.45 9.27
N LEU A 457 -8.08 13.83 7.99
CA LEU A 457 -9.27 13.70 7.12
C LEU A 457 -9.79 12.26 7.06
N LYS A 458 -8.88 11.28 6.96
CA LYS A 458 -9.25 9.87 7.01
C LYS A 458 -9.88 9.47 8.35
N GLN A 459 -9.41 10.03 9.45
CA GLN A 459 -9.99 9.76 10.77
C GLN A 459 -11.40 10.39 10.90
N GLU A 460 -11.58 11.63 10.43
CA GLU A 460 -12.90 12.28 10.30
C GLU A 460 -13.86 11.46 9.41
N ALA A 461 -13.34 10.86 8.34
CA ALA A 461 -14.10 9.98 7.46
C ALA A 461 -14.65 8.74 8.17
N ILE A 462 -13.90 8.14 9.11
CA ILE A 462 -14.35 7.01 9.96
C ILE A 462 -15.46 7.43 10.93
N GLU A 463 -15.35 8.63 11.48
CA GLU A 463 -16.21 9.11 12.57
C GLU A 463 -17.55 9.67 12.07
N THR A 464 -17.69 9.91 10.77
CA THR A 464 -18.89 10.47 10.13
C THR A 464 -19.84 9.37 9.64
N ASP A 465 -21.01 9.20 10.25
CA ASP A 465 -21.95 8.10 9.93
C ASP A 465 -22.34 8.01 8.43
N GLY A 466 -22.45 9.15 7.73
CA GLY A 466 -22.77 9.20 6.29
C GLY A 466 -21.61 8.85 5.35
N ASN A 467 -20.51 8.32 5.89
CA ASN A 467 -19.40 7.75 5.13
C ASN A 467 -19.36 6.21 5.21
N GLN A 468 -20.36 5.57 5.81
CA GLN A 468 -20.41 4.11 5.93
C GLN A 468 -20.70 3.44 4.58
N ILE A 469 -19.68 2.86 3.95
CA ILE A 469 -19.77 2.07 2.71
C ILE A 469 -20.36 0.68 3.03
N SER A 470 -21.16 0.12 2.12
CA SER A 470 -21.71 -1.22 2.30
C SER A 470 -20.64 -2.32 2.23
N LYS A 471 -20.80 -3.40 3.02
CA LYS A 471 -19.90 -4.56 2.97
C LYS A 471 -19.89 -5.24 1.60
N GLU A 472 -20.97 -5.10 0.84
CA GLU A 472 -21.08 -5.63 -0.51
C GLU A 472 -20.25 -4.82 -1.50
N SER A 473 -20.37 -3.48 -1.49
CA SER A 473 -19.55 -2.60 -2.33
C SER A 473 -18.06 -2.81 -2.06
N VAL A 474 -17.65 -2.93 -0.79
CA VAL A 474 -16.23 -3.23 -0.45
C VAL A 474 -15.76 -4.62 -0.91
N ARG A 475 -16.64 -5.63 -0.96
CA ARG A 475 -16.31 -6.94 -1.55
C ARG A 475 -16.21 -6.87 -3.06
N ARG A 476 -17.14 -6.16 -3.72
CA ARG A 476 -17.17 -5.95 -5.17
C ARG A 476 -15.90 -5.21 -5.62
N TRP A 477 -15.52 -4.15 -4.93
CA TRP A 477 -14.33 -3.31 -5.22
C TRP A 477 -13.00 -3.86 -4.69
N GLN A 478 -12.94 -5.13 -4.29
CA GLN A 478 -11.73 -5.71 -3.66
C GLN A 478 -10.63 -6.07 -4.67
N ARG A 479 -10.94 -6.08 -5.97
CA ARG A 479 -10.04 -6.46 -7.08
C ARG A 479 -10.01 -5.33 -8.12
N ASP A 480 -8.90 -5.20 -8.85
CA ASP A 480 -8.76 -4.26 -9.98
C ASP A 480 -9.08 -4.91 -11.35
N VAL A 481 -9.58 -6.15 -11.37
CA VAL A 481 -10.31 -6.73 -12.52
C VAL A 481 -11.71 -7.15 -12.05
N LEU A 482 -12.73 -6.58 -12.69
CA LEU A 482 -14.13 -6.64 -12.27
C LEU A 482 -15.08 -6.93 -13.45
N PRO A 483 -16.24 -7.56 -13.21
CA PRO A 483 -17.31 -7.57 -14.19
C PRO A 483 -17.87 -6.15 -14.40
N PHE A 484 -18.17 -5.79 -15.65
CA PHE A 484 -18.86 -4.57 -16.03
C PHE A 484 -20.38 -4.80 -16.05
N LEU A 485 -21.13 -4.05 -15.24
CA LEU A 485 -22.59 -4.12 -15.20
C LEU A 485 -23.22 -2.84 -15.79
N SER A 486 -22.87 -1.66 -15.27
CA SER A 486 -23.26 -0.36 -15.83
C SER A 486 -22.26 0.75 -15.50
N ASP A 487 -22.38 1.91 -16.16
CA ASP A 487 -21.63 3.11 -15.76
C ASP A 487 -22.14 3.67 -14.42
N GLU A 488 -23.45 3.55 -14.10
CA GLU A 488 -24.04 3.95 -12.80
C GLU A 488 -23.36 3.24 -11.63
N GLU A 489 -23.19 1.91 -11.67
CA GLU A 489 -22.54 1.17 -10.56
C GLU A 489 -21.08 1.57 -10.33
N ILE A 490 -20.36 1.93 -11.41
CA ILE A 490 -19.00 2.45 -11.31
C ILE A 490 -19.02 3.79 -10.59
N LEU A 491 -19.96 4.67 -10.94
CA LEU A 491 -20.09 6.00 -10.36
C LEU A 491 -20.50 5.95 -8.89
N ASP A 492 -21.47 5.10 -8.53
CA ASP A 492 -21.85 4.83 -7.13
C ASP A 492 -20.64 4.40 -6.30
N THR A 493 -19.86 3.47 -6.84
CA THR A 493 -18.67 2.96 -6.14
C THR A 493 -17.57 4.01 -6.06
N LEU A 494 -17.38 4.83 -7.10
CA LEU A 494 -16.44 5.95 -7.08
C LEU A 494 -16.83 6.99 -6.03
N VAL A 495 -18.09 7.42 -6.00
CA VAL A 495 -18.62 8.37 -5.01
C VAL A 495 -18.45 7.80 -3.60
N ALA A 496 -18.84 6.56 -3.35
CA ALA A 496 -18.76 5.97 -2.03
C ALA A 496 -17.32 5.76 -1.51
N HIS A 497 -16.34 5.42 -2.36
CA HIS A 497 -14.97 5.10 -1.93
C HIS A 497 -13.99 6.29 -1.99
N TYR A 498 -14.25 7.27 -2.85
CA TYR A 498 -13.32 8.38 -3.15
C TYR A 498 -13.89 9.79 -2.90
N SER A 499 -14.99 9.92 -2.15
CA SER A 499 -15.48 11.20 -1.62
C SER A 499 -16.01 11.06 -0.19
N MET A 500 -16.08 12.15 0.57
CA MET A 500 -16.72 12.20 1.90
C MET A 500 -18.09 12.89 1.86
N ARG A 501 -18.91 12.68 2.89
CA ARG A 501 -20.20 13.35 3.06
C ARG A 501 -20.01 14.87 3.05
N GLY A 502 -20.77 15.57 2.22
CA GLY A 502 -20.64 17.02 2.02
C GLY A 502 -19.56 17.44 1.01
N ASP A 503 -18.76 16.51 0.47
CA ASP A 503 -17.90 16.78 -0.68
C ASP A 503 -18.74 17.09 -1.93
N VAL A 504 -18.22 17.97 -2.77
CA VAL A 504 -18.70 18.15 -4.14
C VAL A 504 -18.01 17.16 -5.07
N VAL A 505 -18.81 16.41 -5.83
CA VAL A 505 -18.38 15.50 -6.89
C VAL A 505 -18.73 16.12 -8.24
N VAL A 506 -17.76 16.24 -9.13
CA VAL A 506 -17.98 16.74 -10.51
C VAL A 506 -17.99 15.56 -11.48
N LEU A 507 -19.00 15.53 -12.35
CA LEU A 507 -19.23 14.48 -13.34
C LEU A 507 -19.19 15.11 -14.73
N LEU A 508 -18.16 14.79 -15.52
CA LEU A 508 -17.89 15.37 -16.83
C LEU A 508 -18.16 14.35 -17.93
N ASP A 509 -18.96 14.74 -18.93
CA ASP A 509 -19.35 13.93 -20.08
C ASP A 509 -20.10 12.61 -19.71
N VAL A 510 -20.55 12.51 -18.46
CA VAL A 510 -21.32 11.38 -17.90
C VAL A 510 -22.79 11.52 -18.30
N LYS A 511 -23.35 10.50 -18.95
CA LYS A 511 -24.76 10.49 -19.38
C LYS A 511 -25.75 10.34 -18.23
N GLU A 512 -25.47 9.43 -17.31
CA GLU A 512 -26.38 8.97 -16.26
C GLU A 512 -25.67 9.10 -14.91
N PRO A 513 -25.91 10.18 -14.15
CA PRO A 513 -25.30 10.36 -12.83
C PRO A 513 -25.97 9.45 -11.77
N PRO A 514 -25.27 9.15 -10.66
CA PRO A 514 -25.82 8.38 -9.53
C PRO A 514 -27.20 8.83 -9.06
N THR A 515 -28.06 7.88 -8.76
CA THR A 515 -29.44 8.11 -8.29
C THR A 515 -29.53 8.43 -6.80
N ASP A 516 -28.59 7.94 -5.96
CA ASP A 516 -28.39 8.37 -4.57
C ASP A 516 -26.93 8.83 -4.36
N PRO A 517 -26.68 10.13 -4.17
CA PRO A 517 -25.33 10.64 -3.94
C PRO A 517 -24.81 10.41 -2.51
N ILE A 518 -25.56 9.71 -1.65
CA ILE A 518 -25.18 9.37 -0.26
C ILE A 518 -24.73 10.63 0.52
N GLY A 519 -25.42 11.75 0.31
CA GLY A 519 -25.11 13.04 0.93
C GLY A 519 -23.87 13.77 0.41
N ARG A 520 -23.51 13.57 -0.87
CA ARG A 520 -22.58 14.44 -1.63
C ARG A 520 -23.36 15.43 -2.52
N ASP A 521 -22.72 16.52 -2.93
CA ASP A 521 -23.24 17.47 -3.93
C ASP A 521 -22.75 17.03 -5.32
N LEU A 522 -23.64 16.59 -6.22
CA LEU A 522 -23.27 16.19 -7.58
C LEU A 522 -23.40 17.34 -8.56
N ARG A 523 -22.35 17.61 -9.33
CA ARG A 523 -22.33 18.61 -10.40
C ARG A 523 -22.00 17.94 -11.72
N ALA A 524 -23.04 17.61 -12.48
CA ALA A 524 -22.89 17.09 -13.83
C ALA A 524 -22.75 18.23 -14.85
N GLY A 525 -21.93 18.04 -15.87
CA GLY A 525 -21.77 18.99 -16.97
C GLY A 525 -20.93 18.46 -18.12
N GLU A 526 -20.85 19.26 -19.18
CA GLU A 526 -19.91 19.07 -20.29
C GLU A 526 -18.88 20.22 -20.21
N GLU A 527 -17.60 19.90 -20.12
CA GLU A 527 -16.51 20.88 -20.14
C GLU A 527 -15.76 20.71 -21.47
N PRO A 528 -15.90 21.63 -22.46
CA PRO A 528 -15.26 21.49 -23.76
C PRO A 528 -13.75 21.52 -23.60
N VAL A 529 -13.06 20.55 -24.19
CA VAL A 529 -11.61 20.46 -24.04
C VAL A 529 -10.93 21.42 -25.00
N VAL A 530 -10.38 22.51 -24.47
CA VAL A 530 -9.77 23.58 -25.25
C VAL A 530 -8.33 23.21 -25.63
N VAL A 531 -7.98 23.40 -26.90
CA VAL A 531 -6.62 23.19 -27.41
C VAL A 531 -6.00 24.53 -27.78
N GLU A 532 -4.85 24.83 -27.20
CA GLU A 532 -3.67 25.11 -28.04
C GLU A 532 -2.37 24.73 -27.33
N GLY A 533 -1.70 23.70 -27.87
CA GLY A 533 -0.48 23.10 -27.32
C GLY A 533 -0.73 21.87 -26.44
N SER A 534 -0.17 20.72 -26.81
CA SER A 534 0.13 19.69 -25.81
C SER A 534 1.24 20.25 -24.91
N PRO A 535 1.17 20.11 -23.59
CA PRO A 535 2.27 20.51 -22.71
C PRO A 535 3.57 19.83 -23.14
N SER A 536 4.72 20.48 -22.93
CA SER A 536 6.05 20.00 -23.37
C SER A 536 6.53 18.69 -22.72
N PHE A 537 5.62 17.97 -22.04
CA PHE A 537 5.87 16.71 -21.35
C PHE A 537 6.53 15.66 -22.24
N TRP A 538 6.06 15.45 -23.47
CA TRP A 538 6.53 14.35 -24.33
C TRP A 538 7.97 14.51 -24.85
N ASP A 539 8.54 15.72 -24.73
CA ASP A 539 9.95 16.08 -24.97
C ASP A 539 10.62 16.62 -23.68
N SER A 540 10.04 16.34 -22.50
CA SER A 540 10.53 16.85 -21.22
C SER A 540 11.80 16.16 -20.74
N ALA A 541 12.45 16.75 -19.74
CA ALA A 541 13.69 16.23 -19.16
C ALA A 541 13.54 14.81 -18.61
N PHE A 542 12.33 14.38 -18.24
CA PHE A 542 12.04 13.02 -17.81
C PHE A 542 12.50 11.96 -18.82
N PHE A 543 12.19 12.17 -20.11
CA PHE A 543 12.51 11.22 -21.18
C PHE A 543 13.99 11.27 -21.56
N HIS A 544 14.58 12.48 -21.60
CA HIS A 544 16.01 12.69 -21.90
C HIS A 544 16.97 12.11 -20.85
N ARG A 545 16.48 11.68 -19.68
CA ARG A 545 17.28 10.97 -18.66
C ARG A 545 17.53 9.49 -18.95
N TYR A 546 16.82 8.88 -19.90
CA TYR A 546 16.99 7.46 -20.24
C TYR A 546 16.98 7.14 -21.74
N LEU A 547 16.40 7.98 -22.59
CA LEU A 547 16.45 7.80 -24.04
C LEU A 547 17.85 8.14 -24.59
N PRO A 548 18.41 7.34 -25.51
CA PRO A 548 19.68 7.65 -26.15
C PRO A 548 19.54 8.82 -27.14
N SER A 549 20.52 9.72 -27.17
CA SER A 549 20.53 10.89 -28.08
C SER A 549 20.80 10.54 -29.55
N ARG A 550 21.22 9.31 -29.85
CA ARG A 550 21.50 8.80 -31.21
C ARG A 550 21.10 7.32 -31.34
N PRO A 551 20.64 6.87 -32.51
CA PRO A 551 20.42 5.45 -32.78
C PRO A 551 21.74 4.67 -32.82
N SER A 552 21.67 3.37 -32.49
CA SER A 552 22.81 2.45 -32.48
C SER A 552 23.44 2.28 -33.87
N SER A 553 24.76 2.39 -33.97
CA SER A 553 25.49 2.13 -35.21
C SER A 553 25.73 0.62 -35.41
N SER A 554 25.47 0.11 -36.61
CA SER A 554 25.59 -1.31 -36.96
C SER A 554 26.93 -1.94 -36.56
N ARG A 555 26.87 -3.12 -35.93
CA ARG A 555 28.02 -3.98 -35.62
C ARG A 555 28.07 -5.19 -36.56
N ASP A 556 29.24 -5.83 -36.66
CA ASP A 556 29.43 -7.05 -37.47
C ASP A 556 28.55 -8.21 -36.99
N ARG A 557 27.98 -8.95 -37.95
CA ARG A 557 26.87 -9.88 -37.73
C ARG A 557 27.32 -11.32 -37.96
N THR A 558 26.98 -12.22 -37.03
CA THR A 558 27.21 -13.66 -37.19
C THR A 558 25.87 -14.38 -37.33
N PRO A 559 25.60 -15.13 -38.42
CA PRO A 559 24.32 -15.81 -38.58
C PRO A 559 24.15 -16.96 -37.57
N VAL A 560 23.27 -16.78 -36.59
CA VAL A 560 22.81 -17.88 -35.73
C VAL A 560 21.84 -18.74 -36.54
N ARG A 561 22.23 -19.99 -36.81
CA ARG A 561 21.32 -21.01 -37.35
C ARG A 561 20.69 -21.75 -36.17
N GLY A 562 19.36 -21.81 -36.13
CA GLY A 562 18.66 -22.64 -35.15
C GLY A 562 19.09 -24.10 -35.26
N GLY A 563 19.37 -24.74 -34.12
CA GLY A 563 19.81 -26.12 -34.04
C GLY A 563 18.78 -27.14 -34.54
N GLU A 564 19.23 -28.37 -34.78
CA GLU A 564 18.39 -29.48 -35.26
C GLU A 564 17.22 -29.82 -34.31
N SER A 565 17.34 -29.43 -33.04
CA SER A 565 16.35 -29.58 -31.95
C SER A 565 15.11 -28.67 -32.08
N GLY A 566 15.10 -27.69 -32.98
CA GLY A 566 14.00 -26.72 -33.12
C GLY A 566 13.93 -25.65 -32.02
N TRP A 567 14.85 -25.67 -31.06
CA TRP A 567 14.98 -24.65 -30.02
C TRP A 567 16.44 -24.38 -29.66
N ASP A 568 16.73 -23.17 -29.16
CA ASP A 568 18.05 -22.76 -28.67
C ASP A 568 17.96 -21.84 -27.44
N VAL A 569 18.98 -21.87 -26.57
CA VAL A 569 19.10 -21.02 -25.36
C VAL A 569 20.50 -20.39 -25.33
N ILE A 570 20.57 -19.14 -25.77
CA ILE A 570 21.78 -18.34 -25.85
C ILE A 570 22.05 -17.69 -24.48
N GLU A 571 23.25 -17.89 -23.96
CA GLU A 571 23.68 -17.33 -22.68
C GLU A 571 24.35 -15.97 -22.91
N GLY A 572 23.84 -14.90 -22.29
CA GLY A 572 24.39 -13.56 -22.43
C GLY A 572 23.43 -12.44 -22.06
N ASP A 573 23.90 -11.19 -22.14
CA ASP A 573 23.02 -10.03 -21.99
C ASP A 573 22.12 -9.86 -23.22
N ALA A 574 20.84 -9.59 -23.00
CA ALA A 574 19.84 -9.48 -24.07
C ALA A 574 20.21 -8.42 -25.12
N VAL A 575 20.81 -7.28 -24.74
CA VAL A 575 21.16 -6.24 -25.71
C VAL A 575 22.32 -6.70 -26.61
N ASP A 576 23.38 -7.25 -26.03
CA ASP A 576 24.56 -7.68 -26.79
C ASP A 576 24.27 -8.92 -27.64
N VAL A 577 23.47 -9.86 -27.13
CA VAL A 577 23.04 -11.04 -27.90
C VAL A 577 22.14 -10.63 -29.05
N LEU A 578 21.06 -9.86 -28.83
CA LEU A 578 20.16 -9.44 -29.90
C LEU A 578 20.91 -8.64 -30.99
N ALA A 579 21.81 -7.73 -30.60
CA ALA A 579 22.63 -6.94 -31.51
C ALA A 579 23.53 -7.79 -32.44
N SER A 580 23.84 -9.03 -32.06
CA SER A 580 24.58 -9.99 -32.91
C SER A 580 23.70 -10.72 -33.93
N LEU A 581 22.39 -10.80 -33.67
CA LEU A 581 21.42 -11.51 -34.52
C LEU A 581 21.05 -10.71 -35.78
N PRO A 582 20.74 -11.38 -36.91
CA PRO A 582 20.32 -10.71 -38.13
C PRO A 582 18.98 -9.97 -37.98
N ASP A 583 18.77 -8.96 -38.82
CA ASP A 583 17.48 -8.25 -38.94
C ASP A 583 16.38 -9.24 -39.38
N GLU A 584 15.12 -8.93 -39.07
CA GLU A 584 13.93 -9.59 -39.66
C GLU A 584 13.94 -11.15 -39.61
N THR A 585 14.37 -11.69 -38.47
CA THR A 585 14.54 -13.12 -38.22
C THR A 585 13.31 -13.78 -37.61
N PHE A 586 12.67 -13.10 -36.65
CA PHE A 586 11.62 -13.70 -35.80
C PHE A 586 10.21 -13.37 -36.28
N ASP A 587 9.32 -14.36 -36.24
CA ASP A 587 7.91 -14.20 -36.61
C ASP A 587 7.09 -13.58 -35.46
N ARG A 588 7.46 -13.91 -34.22
CA ARG A 588 6.83 -13.35 -33.01
C ARG A 588 7.82 -13.29 -31.85
N ALA A 589 7.68 -12.31 -30.96
CA ALA A 589 8.33 -12.28 -29.67
C ALA A 589 7.28 -12.41 -28.55
N VAL A 590 7.58 -13.22 -27.53
CA VAL A 590 6.73 -13.37 -26.34
C VAL A 590 7.64 -13.40 -25.11
N THR A 591 7.38 -12.55 -24.12
CA THR A 591 8.23 -12.46 -22.93
C THR A 591 7.56 -11.88 -21.70
N SER A 592 8.25 -11.96 -20.58
CA SER A 592 8.03 -11.15 -19.38
C SER A 592 9.38 -10.65 -18.88
N PRO A 593 9.69 -9.35 -18.95
CA PRO A 593 10.97 -8.82 -18.49
C PRO A 593 11.19 -9.06 -16.99
N PRO A 594 12.44 -8.96 -16.51
CA PRO A 594 12.70 -8.70 -15.11
C PRO A 594 12.06 -7.36 -14.71
N TYR A 595 11.06 -7.37 -13.83
CA TYR A 595 10.41 -6.13 -13.38
C TYR A 595 11.34 -5.32 -12.47
N TYR A 596 11.34 -4.00 -12.63
CA TYR A 596 12.18 -3.08 -11.88
C TYR A 596 12.19 -3.39 -10.38
N ASN A 597 13.36 -3.79 -9.86
CA ASN A 597 13.67 -4.06 -8.45
C ASN A 597 12.78 -5.10 -7.73
N ALA A 598 11.86 -5.78 -8.43
CA ALA A 598 10.88 -6.70 -7.84
C ALA A 598 11.47 -8.06 -7.40
N ARG A 599 12.72 -8.36 -7.78
CA ARG A 599 13.44 -9.61 -7.49
C ARG A 599 14.93 -9.36 -7.28
N GLU A 600 15.57 -10.26 -6.54
CA GLU A 600 17.01 -10.17 -6.20
C GLU A 600 17.93 -10.20 -7.43
N TYR A 601 17.53 -10.90 -8.51
CA TYR A 601 18.27 -10.95 -9.79
C TYR A 601 18.04 -9.73 -10.70
N ALA A 602 17.12 -8.84 -10.34
CA ALA A 602 16.62 -7.75 -11.15
C ALA A 602 16.79 -6.44 -10.37
N GLN A 603 17.99 -5.85 -10.38
CA GLN A 603 18.34 -4.68 -9.57
C GLN A 603 18.98 -3.58 -10.41
N TRP A 604 18.42 -2.37 -10.34
CA TRP A 604 18.91 -1.14 -10.95
C TRP A 604 19.04 -0.03 -9.89
N PRO A 605 19.96 0.93 -10.08
CA PRO A 605 20.11 2.02 -9.11
C PRO A 605 18.88 2.93 -9.07
N ASN A 606 18.28 3.24 -10.22
CA ASN A 606 17.05 4.01 -10.36
C ASN A 606 16.26 3.65 -11.62
N LEU A 607 15.03 4.17 -11.74
CA LEU A 607 14.11 3.88 -12.84
C LEU A 607 14.67 4.27 -14.23
N TYR A 608 15.52 5.30 -14.33
CA TYR A 608 16.08 5.72 -15.62
C TYR A 608 17.01 4.66 -16.21
N SER A 609 17.82 4.01 -15.37
CA SER A 609 18.69 2.91 -15.78
C SER A 609 17.89 1.69 -16.28
N TYR A 610 16.80 1.37 -15.59
CA TYR A 610 15.88 0.32 -16.03
C TYR A 610 15.23 0.64 -17.38
N MET A 611 14.67 1.84 -17.53
CA MET A 611 14.01 2.23 -18.77
C MET A 611 14.98 2.31 -19.95
N HIS A 612 16.24 2.66 -19.74
CA HIS A 612 17.27 2.63 -20.78
C HIS A 612 17.53 1.20 -21.28
N ASP A 613 17.73 0.24 -20.37
CA ASP A 613 17.96 -1.17 -20.73
C ASP A 613 16.75 -1.75 -21.46
N MET A 614 15.54 -1.55 -20.93
CA MET A 614 14.31 -2.07 -21.56
C MET A 614 14.06 -1.42 -22.93
N TYR A 615 14.34 -0.12 -23.09
CA TYR A 615 14.26 0.56 -24.39
C TYR A 615 15.23 -0.05 -25.40
N ARG A 616 16.50 -0.25 -25.03
CA ARG A 616 17.52 -0.83 -25.93
C ARG A 616 17.21 -2.26 -26.33
N ILE A 617 16.67 -3.08 -25.41
CA ILE A 617 16.22 -4.44 -25.72
C ILE A 617 15.02 -4.40 -26.66
N ALA A 618 14.04 -3.52 -26.42
CA ALA A 618 12.88 -3.37 -27.28
C ALA A 618 13.23 -2.88 -28.70
N ASP A 619 14.21 -2.00 -28.85
CA ASP A 619 14.72 -1.50 -30.13
C ASP A 619 15.38 -2.62 -30.95
N GLU A 620 16.20 -3.46 -30.29
CA GLU A 620 16.78 -4.64 -30.93
C GLU A 620 15.75 -5.75 -31.24
N VAL A 621 14.68 -5.89 -30.43
CA VAL A 621 13.53 -6.75 -30.77
C VAL A 621 12.78 -6.21 -31.99
N PHE A 622 12.59 -4.89 -32.11
CA PHE A 622 11.99 -4.27 -33.31
C PHE A 622 12.82 -4.54 -34.56
N ARG A 623 14.15 -4.45 -34.47
CA ARG A 623 15.05 -4.76 -35.59
C ARG A 623 14.97 -6.23 -36.01
N THR A 624 15.00 -7.15 -35.03
CA THR A 624 15.07 -8.60 -35.26
C THR A 624 13.72 -9.26 -35.56
N LEU A 625 12.58 -8.62 -35.27
CA LEU A 625 11.25 -9.05 -35.74
C LEU A 625 11.08 -8.82 -37.25
N LYS A 626 10.36 -9.72 -37.91
CA LYS A 626 9.89 -9.54 -39.29
C LYS A 626 8.81 -8.46 -39.39
N PRO A 627 8.66 -7.79 -40.55
CA PRO A 627 7.53 -6.89 -40.83
C PRO A 627 6.19 -7.58 -40.54
N GLY A 628 5.24 -6.84 -39.97
CA GLY A 628 3.95 -7.37 -39.51
C GLY A 628 4.00 -8.21 -38.22
N GLY A 629 5.18 -8.67 -37.79
CA GLY A 629 5.37 -9.52 -36.60
C GLY A 629 4.96 -8.84 -35.29
N LEU A 630 4.51 -9.65 -34.32
CA LEU A 630 4.01 -9.18 -33.02
C LEU A 630 5.03 -9.37 -31.89
N TYR A 631 4.94 -8.49 -30.90
CA TYR A 631 5.61 -8.63 -29.61
C TYR A 631 4.57 -8.58 -28.49
N ALA A 632 4.43 -9.69 -27.75
CA ALA A 632 3.63 -9.78 -26.53
C ALA A 632 4.55 -9.66 -25.31
N TYR A 633 4.32 -8.61 -24.50
CA TYR A 633 5.20 -8.20 -23.42
C TYR A 633 4.43 -8.13 -22.10
N ASN A 634 4.60 -9.16 -21.25
CA ASN A 634 3.89 -9.29 -19.98
C ASN A 634 4.58 -8.49 -18.85
N ILE A 635 4.00 -7.38 -18.42
CA ILE A 635 4.55 -6.51 -17.36
C ILE A 635 3.54 -6.15 -16.27
N PHE A 636 4.05 -5.91 -15.05
CA PHE A 636 3.27 -5.59 -13.87
C PHE A 636 3.62 -4.23 -13.28
N ASP A 637 2.61 -3.40 -13.03
CA ASP A 637 2.77 -2.16 -12.29
C ASP A 637 3.00 -2.44 -10.78
N TYR A 638 4.26 -2.66 -10.43
CA TYR A 638 4.69 -3.08 -9.09
C TYR A 638 4.79 -1.92 -8.09
N PHE A 639 4.78 -2.25 -6.79
CA PHE A 639 4.98 -1.28 -5.71
C PHE A 639 6.44 -1.22 -5.28
N ASP A 640 7.15 -0.18 -5.69
CA ASP A 640 8.48 0.12 -5.17
C ASP A 640 8.76 1.64 -5.24
N ASN A 641 9.97 2.05 -4.89
CA ASN A 641 10.48 3.39 -5.05
C ASN A 641 11.28 3.50 -6.36
N GLU A 642 10.88 4.43 -7.23
CA GLU A 642 11.56 4.74 -8.50
C GLU A 642 13.03 5.20 -8.31
N ARG A 643 13.39 5.63 -7.09
CA ARG A 643 14.70 6.20 -6.70
C ARG A 643 15.13 7.44 -7.49
N VAL A 644 14.22 8.04 -8.25
CA VAL A 644 14.42 9.30 -8.99
C VAL A 644 14.22 10.56 -8.14
N VAL A 645 13.85 10.43 -6.85
CA VAL A 645 13.70 11.56 -5.92
C VAL A 645 14.30 11.27 -4.54
N THR A 646 13.96 10.13 -3.94
CA THR A 646 14.43 9.74 -2.61
C THR A 646 14.75 8.25 -2.61
N PHE A 647 15.62 7.80 -1.71
CA PHE A 647 15.91 6.37 -1.49
C PHE A 647 15.14 5.80 -0.28
N SER A 648 14.31 6.61 0.38
CA SER A 648 13.54 6.20 1.57
C SER A 648 12.16 5.64 1.23
N ASP A 649 11.49 4.99 2.20
CA ASP A 649 10.14 4.42 2.01
C ASP A 649 9.08 5.46 1.56
N MET A 650 9.30 6.74 1.83
CA MET A 650 8.47 7.88 1.36
C MET A 650 8.27 7.92 -0.16
N GLY A 651 9.23 7.39 -0.93
CA GLY A 651 9.16 7.34 -2.40
C GLY A 651 8.42 6.13 -2.96
N LYS A 652 7.92 5.21 -2.12
CA LYS A 652 7.21 4.01 -2.59
C LYS A 652 5.82 4.35 -3.13
N LYS A 653 5.54 3.92 -4.37
CA LYS A 653 4.23 4.02 -5.04
C LYS A 653 4.03 2.85 -6.01
N ARG A 654 2.85 2.76 -6.65
CA ARG A 654 2.64 1.90 -7.83
C ARG A 654 3.41 2.55 -9.00
N ILE A 655 4.37 1.85 -9.57
CA ILE A 655 5.17 2.36 -10.71
C ILE A 655 4.46 1.95 -12.00
N LEU A 656 4.20 2.93 -12.88
CA LEU A 656 3.56 2.78 -14.19
C LEU A 656 4.50 2.14 -15.23
N LEU A 657 5.02 0.95 -14.94
CA LEU A 657 5.92 0.24 -15.85
C LEU A 657 5.24 -0.10 -17.18
N SER A 658 3.95 -0.43 -17.15
CA SER A 658 3.15 -0.68 -18.34
C SER A 658 3.14 0.52 -19.29
N ALA A 659 2.73 1.69 -18.80
CA ALA A 659 2.64 2.91 -19.59
C ALA A 659 4.00 3.43 -20.09
N LEU A 660 5.05 3.33 -19.27
CA LEU A 660 6.41 3.68 -19.67
C LEU A 660 6.90 2.81 -20.83
N MET A 661 6.53 1.53 -20.86
CA MET A 661 6.86 0.64 -21.96
C MET A 661 6.01 0.89 -23.20
N VAL A 662 4.72 1.26 -23.08
CA VAL A 662 3.90 1.68 -24.23
C VAL A 662 4.52 2.92 -24.92
N ASP A 663 4.92 3.95 -24.17
CA ASP A 663 5.64 5.11 -24.72
C ASP A 663 6.96 4.69 -25.39
N ALA A 664 7.77 3.84 -24.75
CA ALA A 664 9.02 3.33 -25.33
C ALA A 664 8.78 2.60 -26.67
N PHE A 665 7.81 1.68 -26.74
CA PHE A 665 7.47 0.96 -27.96
C PHE A 665 7.00 1.90 -29.08
N ARG A 666 6.16 2.91 -28.76
CA ARG A 666 5.73 3.93 -29.73
C ARG A 666 6.92 4.74 -30.27
N ARG A 667 7.88 5.12 -29.43
CA ARG A 667 9.10 5.87 -29.84
C ARG A 667 10.03 5.06 -30.74
N ILE A 668 10.13 3.74 -30.52
CA ILE A 668 10.88 2.81 -31.36
C ILE A 668 10.23 2.63 -32.75
N GLY A 669 8.92 2.87 -32.86
CA GLY A 669 8.15 2.78 -34.11
C GLY A 669 7.23 1.56 -34.19
N PHE A 670 7.00 0.85 -33.09
CA PHE A 670 5.94 -0.15 -33.03
C PHE A 670 4.55 0.51 -33.09
N ARG A 671 3.60 -0.17 -33.74
CA ARG A 671 2.17 0.10 -33.61
C ARG A 671 1.64 -0.60 -32.36
N TYR A 672 0.95 0.11 -31.47
CA TYR A 672 0.25 -0.52 -30.36
C TYR A 672 -1.08 -1.12 -30.81
N LEU A 673 -1.40 -2.34 -30.35
CA LEU A 673 -2.66 -3.04 -30.67
C LEU A 673 -3.59 -3.18 -29.45
N GLY A 674 -3.12 -2.86 -28.25
CA GLY A 674 -3.85 -3.01 -26.98
C GLY A 674 -3.20 -4.01 -26.03
N SER A 675 -3.90 -4.37 -24.95
CA SER A 675 -3.41 -5.33 -23.95
C SER A 675 -4.35 -6.54 -23.87
N ALA A 676 -3.79 -7.73 -23.64
CA ALA A 676 -4.52 -8.77 -22.93
C ALA A 676 -4.33 -8.55 -21.41
N VAL A 677 -5.31 -8.95 -20.60
CA VAL A 677 -5.35 -8.73 -19.15
C VAL A 677 -5.17 -10.07 -18.48
N TRP A 678 -3.97 -10.39 -17.98
CA TRP A 678 -3.76 -11.64 -17.26
C TRP A 678 -4.33 -11.51 -15.84
N ASP A 679 -5.58 -11.92 -15.64
CA ASP A 679 -6.23 -11.95 -14.33
C ASP A 679 -5.79 -13.19 -13.53
N LYS A 680 -5.03 -12.96 -12.46
CA LYS A 680 -4.53 -13.99 -11.53
C LYS A 680 -5.57 -14.38 -10.47
N GLY A 681 -6.64 -13.61 -10.32
CA GLY A 681 -7.69 -13.82 -9.35
C GLY A 681 -7.34 -13.41 -7.91
N GLU A 682 -7.80 -14.19 -6.95
CA GLU A 682 -7.61 -13.90 -5.53
C GLU A 682 -6.16 -14.13 -5.09
N ILE A 683 -5.36 -13.07 -5.15
CA ILE A 683 -3.98 -13.10 -4.66
C ILE A 683 -3.98 -13.01 -3.13
N GLN A 684 -3.26 -13.93 -2.48
CA GLN A 684 -3.05 -13.91 -1.03
C GLN A 684 -2.23 -12.68 -0.61
N GLY A 685 -2.90 -11.61 -0.19
CA GLY A 685 -2.28 -10.36 0.24
C GLY A 685 -3.02 -9.70 1.40
N LYS A 686 -2.33 -8.80 2.11
CA LYS A 686 -2.94 -7.95 3.16
C LYS A 686 -3.42 -6.58 2.64
N ARG A 687 -3.31 -6.30 1.34
CA ARG A 687 -3.58 -4.97 0.76
C ARG A 687 -5.05 -4.54 0.85
N GLY A 688 -5.99 -5.47 0.72
CA GLY A 688 -7.42 -5.28 1.00
C GLY A 688 -7.83 -5.66 2.44
N PHE A 689 -6.90 -5.71 3.40
CA PHE A 689 -7.24 -5.95 4.81
C PHE A 689 -7.57 -4.62 5.50
N ASN A 690 -8.85 -4.24 5.46
CA ASN A 690 -9.31 -2.95 5.98
C ASN A 690 -9.48 -2.93 7.51
N ALA A 691 -9.11 -4.00 8.22
CA ALA A 691 -9.34 -4.19 9.67
C ALA A 691 -10.82 -3.99 10.13
N GLY A 692 -11.78 -4.15 9.22
CA GLY A 692 -13.20 -3.88 9.47
C GLY A 692 -13.60 -2.41 9.29
N ASN A 693 -12.75 -1.57 8.69
CA ASN A 693 -13.09 -0.21 8.29
C ASN A 693 -13.79 -0.19 6.92
N PHE A 694 -14.83 0.63 6.84
CA PHE A 694 -15.73 0.79 5.70
C PHE A 694 -15.98 2.28 5.38
N SER A 695 -15.08 3.19 5.74
CA SER A 695 -15.12 4.61 5.36
C SER A 695 -14.26 4.90 4.12
N PRO A 696 -14.49 5.99 3.35
CA PRO A 696 -13.74 6.36 2.15
C PRO A 696 -12.23 6.44 2.38
N PHE A 697 -11.48 6.34 1.28
CA PHE A 697 -10.02 6.45 1.23
C PHE A 697 -9.24 5.34 1.99
N TYR A 698 -9.89 4.33 2.58
CA TYR A 698 -9.22 3.20 3.25
C TYR A 698 -9.14 1.94 2.38
N GLN A 699 -9.99 1.86 1.37
CA GLN A 699 -10.08 0.74 0.46
C GLN A 699 -9.00 0.89 -0.60
N SER A 700 -8.32 -0.21 -0.89
CA SER A 700 -7.40 -0.32 -2.02
C SER A 700 -7.57 -1.73 -2.57
N PRO A 701 -7.78 -1.90 -3.88
CA PRO A 701 -7.94 -3.22 -4.45
C PRO A 701 -6.67 -4.04 -4.28
N PHE A 702 -6.83 -5.37 -4.29
CA PHE A 702 -5.73 -6.24 -4.66
C PHE A 702 -5.38 -5.99 -6.11
N ASN A 703 -4.10 -5.71 -6.39
CA ASN A 703 -3.59 -5.67 -7.75
C ASN A 703 -3.48 -7.10 -8.28
N CYS A 704 -4.51 -7.55 -8.99
CA CYS A 704 -4.73 -8.94 -9.37
C CYS A 704 -4.40 -9.27 -10.83
N TRP A 705 -3.89 -8.32 -11.62
CA TRP A 705 -3.60 -8.57 -13.04
C TRP A 705 -2.24 -8.08 -13.54
N GLU A 706 -1.77 -8.65 -14.64
CA GLU A 706 -0.61 -8.16 -15.40
C GLU A 706 -1.02 -7.73 -16.82
N HIS A 707 -0.35 -6.69 -17.33
CA HIS A 707 -0.56 -6.18 -18.67
C HIS A 707 0.24 -7.04 -19.64
N VAL A 708 -0.41 -7.78 -20.52
CA VAL A 708 0.27 -8.34 -21.70
C VAL A 708 0.10 -7.34 -22.83
N ILE A 709 1.02 -6.40 -22.89
CA ILE A 709 1.10 -5.36 -23.91
C ILE A 709 1.36 -6.04 -25.26
N VAL A 710 0.51 -5.80 -26.26
CA VAL A 710 0.70 -6.32 -27.62
C VAL A 710 1.02 -5.18 -28.58
N VAL A 711 2.20 -5.24 -29.18
CA VAL A 711 2.65 -4.29 -30.19
C VAL A 711 3.05 -5.01 -31.48
N GLN A 712 3.00 -4.31 -32.62
CA GLN A 712 3.27 -4.83 -33.96
C GLN A 712 4.38 -4.02 -34.64
N LYS A 713 5.34 -4.70 -35.27
CA LYS A 713 6.26 -4.04 -36.21
C LYS A 713 5.47 -3.71 -37.49
N PRO A 714 5.43 -2.45 -37.95
CA PRO A 714 4.61 -2.06 -39.11
C PRO A 714 4.82 -2.95 -40.34
N GLU A 715 3.71 -3.23 -41.02
CA GLU A 715 3.68 -3.97 -42.29
C GLU A 715 4.26 -3.08 -43.39
N GLN A 716 5.17 -3.64 -44.19
CA GLN A 716 5.78 -3.07 -45.39
C GLN A 716 5.12 -3.61 -46.67
N SER A 717 4.51 -4.80 -46.62
CA SER A 717 3.85 -5.47 -47.75
C SER A 717 2.51 -6.13 -47.36
N PRO A 718 1.61 -6.42 -48.32
CA PRO A 718 0.39 -7.19 -48.05
C PRO A 718 0.63 -8.65 -47.62
N GLU A 719 1.84 -9.20 -47.80
CA GLU A 719 2.16 -10.57 -47.34
C GLU A 719 2.38 -10.60 -45.82
N ASP A 720 2.85 -9.49 -45.24
CA ASP A 720 3.15 -9.30 -43.82
C ASP A 720 1.90 -9.44 -42.94
N ALA A 721 0.71 -9.16 -43.50
CA ALA A 721 -0.57 -9.38 -42.83
C ALA A 721 -0.80 -10.85 -42.41
N LYS A 722 -0.08 -11.81 -43.02
CA LYS A 722 -0.06 -13.22 -42.58
C LYS A 722 0.81 -13.41 -41.33
N LEU A 723 1.92 -12.68 -41.21
CA LEU A 723 2.84 -12.74 -40.07
C LEU A 723 2.26 -12.10 -38.80
N ARG A 724 1.32 -11.17 -38.97
CA ARG A 724 0.53 -10.60 -37.86
C ARG A 724 -0.12 -11.71 -37.04
N GLY A 725 -0.96 -12.53 -37.67
CA GLY A 725 -1.84 -13.48 -36.99
C GLY A 725 -2.92 -12.77 -36.14
N ALA A 726 -4.14 -13.30 -36.11
CA ALA A 726 -5.18 -12.75 -35.25
C ALA A 726 -4.98 -13.24 -33.81
N LEU A 727 -4.52 -12.38 -32.89
CA LEU A 727 -4.51 -12.68 -31.46
C LEU A 727 -5.90 -12.43 -30.85
N ALA A 728 -6.71 -13.47 -30.75
CA ALA A 728 -8.08 -13.40 -30.22
C ALA A 728 -8.16 -12.95 -28.74
N CYS A 729 -7.03 -12.97 -28.03
CA CYS A 729 -6.90 -12.63 -26.62
C CYS A 729 -6.65 -11.13 -26.34
N ILE A 730 -6.35 -10.31 -27.36
CA ILE A 730 -6.26 -8.85 -27.21
C ILE A 730 -7.60 -8.31 -26.70
N ASN A 731 -7.55 -7.33 -25.79
CA ASN A 731 -8.70 -6.71 -25.16
C ASN A 731 -9.58 -7.68 -24.34
N ARG A 732 -9.01 -8.78 -23.82
CA ARG A 732 -9.72 -9.74 -22.96
C ARG A 732 -9.09 -9.96 -21.60
N ALA A 733 -9.93 -10.25 -20.61
CA ALA A 733 -9.54 -10.77 -19.31
C ALA A 733 -9.27 -12.30 -19.40
N LEU A 734 -8.00 -12.68 -19.27
CA LEU A 734 -7.55 -14.07 -19.27
C LEU A 734 -7.39 -14.54 -17.83
N ARG A 735 -8.40 -15.24 -17.30
CA ARG A 735 -8.36 -15.79 -15.94
C ARG A 735 -7.47 -17.04 -15.87
N ILE A 736 -6.19 -16.85 -15.57
CA ILE A 736 -5.18 -17.92 -15.53
C ILE A 736 -4.46 -17.89 -14.17
N HIS A 737 -4.42 -19.03 -13.49
CA HIS A 737 -3.79 -19.11 -12.17
C HIS A 737 -2.25 -18.97 -12.24
N PRO A 738 -1.62 -18.24 -11.29
CA PRO A 738 -0.17 -18.17 -11.20
C PRO A 738 0.50 -19.53 -10.99
N VAL A 739 1.71 -19.69 -11.53
CA VAL A 739 2.50 -20.91 -11.40
C VAL A 739 2.86 -21.20 -9.93
N VAL A 740 2.41 -22.34 -9.42
CA VAL A 740 2.68 -22.79 -8.04
C VAL A 740 4.11 -23.32 -7.92
N LYS A 741 5.06 -22.42 -7.71
CA LYS A 741 6.50 -22.74 -7.56
C LYS A 741 6.91 -23.27 -6.18
N MET A 742 6.12 -22.99 -5.13
CA MET A 742 6.47 -23.34 -3.74
C MET A 742 5.65 -24.53 -3.24
N VAL A 743 6.29 -25.69 -3.04
CA VAL A 743 5.67 -26.88 -2.45
C VAL A 743 6.41 -27.24 -1.17
N ARG A 744 5.70 -27.27 -0.04
CA ARG A 744 6.25 -27.54 1.30
C ARG A 744 7.50 -26.68 1.64
N GLY A 745 7.50 -25.42 1.22
CA GLY A 745 8.59 -24.47 1.48
C GLY A 745 9.82 -24.60 0.56
N LYS A 746 9.81 -25.49 -0.43
CA LYS A 746 10.86 -25.60 -1.46
C LYS A 746 10.38 -25.06 -2.80
N ASN A 747 11.27 -24.38 -3.53
CA ASN A 747 11.01 -24.03 -4.93
C ASN A 747 11.19 -25.29 -5.80
N THR A 748 10.10 -25.81 -6.36
CA THR A 748 10.11 -27.03 -7.18
C THR A 748 10.46 -26.79 -8.65
N LEU A 749 10.49 -25.53 -9.10
CA LEU A 749 10.74 -25.16 -10.49
C LEU A 749 12.10 -24.50 -10.72
N GLY A 750 12.88 -24.26 -9.66
CA GLY A 750 14.18 -23.58 -9.71
C GLY A 750 14.08 -22.06 -9.95
N HIS A 751 13.26 -21.63 -10.91
CA HIS A 751 13.06 -20.23 -11.24
C HIS A 751 12.10 -19.55 -10.25
N THR A 752 12.34 -18.27 -9.95
CA THR A 752 11.62 -17.55 -8.89
C THR A 752 10.42 -16.74 -9.38
N ALA A 753 10.22 -16.56 -10.69
CA ALA A 753 9.05 -15.87 -11.26
C ALA A 753 8.62 -16.34 -12.68
N PRO A 754 8.32 -17.64 -12.90
CA PRO A 754 7.78 -18.09 -14.19
C PRO A 754 6.31 -17.65 -14.39
N TYR A 755 5.96 -17.24 -15.61
CA TYR A 755 4.56 -17.07 -16.05
C TYR A 755 3.95 -18.41 -16.52
N PRO A 756 2.60 -18.52 -16.63
CA PRO A 756 1.92 -19.76 -16.99
C PRO A 756 2.18 -20.20 -18.43
N HIS A 757 2.24 -21.51 -18.67
CA HIS A 757 2.38 -22.08 -20.01
C HIS A 757 1.16 -21.79 -20.90
N GLU A 758 -0.05 -21.89 -20.34
CA GLU A 758 -1.33 -21.60 -21.00
C GLU A 758 -1.41 -20.15 -21.52
N LEU A 759 -0.87 -19.19 -20.76
CA LEU A 759 -0.81 -17.80 -21.18
C LEU A 759 0.04 -17.64 -22.45
N VAL A 760 1.18 -18.33 -22.54
CA VAL A 760 2.03 -18.29 -23.74
C VAL A 760 1.34 -18.93 -24.93
N ILE A 761 0.68 -20.07 -24.74
CA ILE A 761 -0.08 -20.73 -25.83
C ILE A 761 -1.11 -19.76 -26.43
N ALA A 762 -1.85 -19.03 -25.60
CA ALA A 762 -2.80 -18.00 -26.06
C ALA A 762 -2.15 -16.79 -26.77
N LEU A 763 -0.84 -16.56 -26.59
CA LEU A 763 -0.05 -15.51 -27.25
C LEU A 763 0.69 -16.01 -28.51
N LEU A 764 0.67 -17.32 -28.77
CA LEU A 764 1.19 -17.93 -29.99
C LEU A 764 0.09 -18.22 -31.03
N ASP A 765 -1.18 -17.99 -30.68
CA ASP A 765 -2.33 -18.19 -31.57
C ASP A 765 -2.20 -17.40 -32.90
N GLY A 766 -2.73 -18.00 -33.97
CA GLY A 766 -2.69 -17.46 -35.32
C GLY A 766 -1.29 -17.42 -35.99
N LEU A 767 -0.28 -18.12 -35.47
CA LEU A 767 0.99 -18.34 -36.17
C LEU A 767 0.94 -19.54 -37.13
N GLU A 768 1.73 -19.47 -38.20
CA GLU A 768 1.92 -20.58 -39.12
C GLU A 768 2.76 -21.72 -38.48
N PRO A 769 2.51 -23.00 -38.81
CA PRO A 769 3.30 -24.13 -38.31
C PRO A 769 4.80 -23.94 -38.59
N GLY A 770 5.63 -24.14 -37.56
CA GLY A 770 7.08 -24.00 -37.67
C GLY A 770 7.64 -22.57 -37.61
N SER A 771 6.81 -21.53 -37.39
CA SER A 771 7.25 -20.15 -37.08
C SER A 771 8.31 -20.10 -35.97
N LEU A 772 9.15 -19.05 -35.97
CA LEU A 772 10.24 -18.85 -35.02
C LEU A 772 9.90 -17.77 -33.99
N VAL A 773 9.82 -18.19 -32.72
CA VAL A 773 9.48 -17.35 -31.56
C VAL A 773 10.75 -16.88 -30.83
N LEU A 774 10.79 -15.60 -30.44
CA LEU A 774 11.84 -15.02 -29.60
C LEU A 774 11.37 -14.82 -28.16
N ASP A 775 12.25 -15.11 -27.19
CA ASP A 775 12.13 -14.65 -25.81
C ASP A 775 13.47 -14.04 -25.32
N PRO A 776 13.59 -12.71 -25.20
CA PRO A 776 14.81 -12.06 -24.72
C PRO A 776 15.06 -12.23 -23.20
N PHE A 777 14.15 -12.86 -22.45
CA PHE A 777 14.24 -13.07 -20.99
C PHE A 777 13.84 -14.51 -20.61
N GLY A 778 14.58 -15.48 -21.12
CA GLY A 778 14.18 -16.88 -21.21
C GLY A 778 13.89 -17.61 -19.90
N GLY A 779 14.51 -17.23 -18.78
CA GLY A 779 14.19 -17.72 -17.43
C GLY A 779 14.17 -19.25 -17.32
N SER A 780 12.98 -19.83 -17.10
CA SER A 780 12.76 -21.28 -17.01
C SER A 780 12.39 -21.97 -18.32
N GLY A 781 12.59 -21.33 -19.48
CA GLY A 781 12.27 -21.91 -20.79
C GLY A 781 10.78 -22.11 -21.04
N THR A 782 9.91 -21.34 -20.39
CA THR A 782 8.44 -21.50 -20.56
C THR A 782 8.01 -21.21 -21.99
N THR A 783 8.59 -20.20 -22.63
CA THR A 783 8.27 -19.82 -24.02
C THR A 783 8.66 -20.89 -25.02
N ALA A 784 9.87 -21.48 -24.90
CA ALA A 784 10.27 -22.62 -25.73
C ALA A 784 9.31 -23.80 -25.59
N ARG A 785 8.98 -24.18 -24.35
CA ARG A 785 8.07 -25.32 -24.12
C ARG A 785 6.70 -25.08 -24.72
N ALA A 786 6.15 -23.86 -24.60
CA ALA A 786 4.86 -23.52 -25.21
C ALA A 786 4.94 -23.46 -26.74
N ALA A 787 5.99 -22.87 -27.31
CA ALA A 787 6.23 -22.86 -28.75
C ALA A 787 6.31 -24.27 -29.33
N LEU A 788 7.07 -25.16 -28.70
CA LEU A 788 7.19 -26.56 -29.10
C LEU A 788 5.85 -27.30 -29.00
N SER A 789 5.10 -27.12 -27.90
CA SER A 789 3.73 -27.65 -27.75
C SER A 789 2.78 -27.21 -28.88
N ALA A 790 2.95 -25.99 -29.39
CA ALA A 790 2.17 -25.42 -30.48
C ALA A 790 2.73 -25.72 -31.89
N GLY A 791 3.82 -26.50 -32.00
CA GLY A 791 4.43 -26.84 -33.30
C GLY A 791 5.31 -25.73 -33.91
N HIS A 792 5.79 -24.79 -33.08
CA HIS A 792 6.69 -23.71 -33.45
C HIS A 792 8.11 -23.94 -32.91
N LYS A 793 9.06 -23.13 -33.38
CA LYS A 793 10.46 -23.11 -32.94
C LYS A 793 10.69 -21.93 -32.00
N ALA A 794 11.74 -21.98 -31.18
CA ALA A 794 12.04 -20.89 -30.24
C ALA A 794 13.54 -20.60 -30.06
N VAL A 795 13.89 -19.33 -29.91
CA VAL A 795 15.21 -18.87 -29.42
C VAL A 795 15.00 -18.07 -28.15
N LEU A 796 15.74 -18.41 -27.12
CA LEU A 796 15.70 -17.74 -25.82
C LEU A 796 17.05 -17.14 -25.49
N ILE A 797 17.05 -15.99 -24.83
CA ILE A 797 18.24 -15.35 -24.29
C ILE A 797 18.13 -15.30 -22.77
N GLU A 798 19.16 -15.75 -22.06
CA GLU A 798 19.20 -15.72 -20.60
C GLU A 798 20.60 -15.31 -20.11
N ARG A 799 20.65 -14.38 -19.15
CA ARG A 799 21.89 -13.79 -18.65
C ARG A 799 22.47 -14.55 -17.46
N ASP A 800 21.63 -15.18 -16.63
CA ASP A 800 22.09 -16.01 -15.51
C ASP A 800 22.40 -17.44 -16.00
N PRO A 801 23.67 -17.91 -15.94
CA PRO A 801 24.03 -19.25 -16.40
C PRO A 801 23.25 -20.38 -15.71
N THR A 802 22.82 -20.16 -14.46
CA THR A 802 22.00 -21.11 -13.70
C THR A 802 20.60 -21.22 -14.27
N TYR A 803 20.01 -20.11 -14.71
CA TYR A 803 18.70 -20.11 -15.38
C TYR A 803 18.82 -20.58 -16.83
N ALA A 804 19.90 -20.26 -17.55
CA ALA A 804 20.15 -20.79 -18.89
C ALA A 804 20.22 -22.33 -18.87
N GLU A 805 20.95 -22.92 -17.92
CA GLU A 805 21.03 -24.37 -17.75
C GLU A 805 19.71 -24.99 -17.28
N LEU A 806 18.99 -24.33 -16.37
CA LEU A 806 17.64 -24.73 -15.95
C LEU A 806 16.67 -24.76 -17.14
N SER A 807 16.73 -23.74 -18.01
CA SER A 807 15.94 -23.62 -19.23
C SER A 807 16.22 -24.80 -20.17
N ARG A 808 17.50 -25.02 -20.53
CA ARG A 808 17.92 -26.15 -21.40
C ARG A 808 17.42 -27.50 -20.87
N ARG A 809 17.57 -27.75 -19.56
CA ARG A 809 17.10 -28.99 -18.92
C ARG A 809 15.58 -29.14 -19.01
N LEU A 810 14.82 -28.13 -18.61
CA LEU A 810 13.34 -28.18 -18.61
C LEU A 810 12.77 -28.31 -20.03
N ILE A 811 13.38 -27.68 -21.03
CA ILE A 811 12.97 -27.81 -22.43
C ILE A 811 13.27 -29.23 -22.94
N SER A 812 14.46 -29.78 -22.66
CA SER A 812 14.84 -31.15 -23.04
C SER A 812 13.94 -32.22 -22.40
N GLU A 813 13.59 -32.06 -21.11
CA GLU A 813 12.61 -32.90 -20.41
C GLU A 813 11.23 -32.85 -21.09
N HIS A 814 10.78 -31.65 -21.51
CA HIS A 814 9.51 -31.44 -22.21
C HIS A 814 9.48 -32.08 -23.61
N THR A 815 10.52 -31.85 -24.43
CA THR A 815 10.64 -32.47 -25.76
C THR A 815 10.66 -34.00 -25.67
N SER A 816 11.34 -34.55 -24.66
CA SER A 816 11.38 -36.01 -24.42
C SER A 816 10.01 -36.58 -24.05
N ALA A 817 9.23 -35.87 -23.23
CA ALA A 817 7.86 -36.26 -22.89
C ALA A 817 6.93 -36.24 -24.11
N MET A 818 6.97 -35.17 -24.92
CA MET A 818 6.18 -35.06 -26.15
C MET A 818 6.50 -36.18 -27.16
N ALA A 819 7.78 -36.52 -27.33
CA ALA A 819 8.20 -37.61 -28.21
C ALA A 819 7.68 -38.98 -27.73
N PHE A 820 7.66 -39.21 -26.41
CA PHE A 820 7.11 -40.42 -25.80
C PHE A 820 5.58 -40.52 -25.97
N GLU A 821 4.84 -39.44 -25.74
CA GLU A 821 3.39 -39.39 -25.95
C GLU A 821 3.02 -39.61 -27.43
N SER A 822 3.72 -38.97 -28.36
CA SER A 822 3.56 -39.19 -29.81
C SER A 822 3.84 -40.64 -30.20
N THR A 823 4.88 -41.26 -29.61
CA THR A 823 5.19 -42.68 -29.83
C THR A 823 4.06 -43.59 -29.32
N ILE A 824 3.49 -43.32 -28.14
CA ILE A 824 2.34 -44.07 -27.60
C ILE A 824 1.11 -43.90 -28.51
N LEU A 825 0.80 -42.67 -28.93
CA LEU A 825 -0.32 -42.37 -29.83
C LEU A 825 -0.16 -42.97 -31.24
N THR A 826 1.07 -43.34 -31.64
CA THR A 826 1.36 -44.05 -32.90
C THR A 826 1.32 -45.58 -32.74
N LEU A 827 1.39 -46.08 -31.50
CA LEU A 827 1.35 -47.51 -31.16
C LEU A 827 -0.04 -48.00 -30.72
N LEU A 828 -0.95 -47.07 -30.41
CA LEU A 828 -2.37 -47.28 -30.09
C LEU A 828 -3.25 -47.14 -31.33
#